data_AF-A0A952R791-F1
#
_entry.id   AF-A0A952R791-F1
#
_cell.length_a   1.000
_cell.length_b   1.000
_cell.length_c   1.000
_cell.angle_alpha   90.00
_cell.angle_beta   90.00
_cell.angle_gamma   90.00
#
_symmetry.space_group_name_H-M   'P 1'
#
loop_
_entity.id
_entity.type
_entity.pdbx_description
1 polymer ?
#
loop_
_entity_poly.entity_id
_entity_poly.type
_entity_poly.pdbx_seq_one_letter_code
_entity_poly.pdbx_strand_id
1 'polypeptide(L)'
;MATRARDGVNRRGSWRTRGALWLTGLLAAATALGCSPTQNVRALRAYAFESPSLPVAVSRVEDLDEALALVDRLLFETPYTPGAPWVAALALDDAEATRLRAELRRKAPYNDPDYEIPVVTLYRVHLTRVLDGARSAGRSAKSAPDEELVLEEDDAEDSATEKDSAADEGAEGRRAGSADEPKDDGARRGGARYANVAEALGVLDPSLAALRKDWTHYGEQQAELVAAREALAEAKDRFPPQQLFAPDSARPPELVQAEQRYEQAKAAADRTEQALAARVKALGAPKSDEQRRIAKDALVISSVLTRLELEALALVPIVAVQAVRSLPDAPSQAGAAARSGAMTTATEGAAGVTELTALPARISAIEERLRRQLPILKPLAESLARHGAQDLNDTAGFQLRESAVDQIAGITLDSLRVSVAAGAEAFFYSAIGAEERRDSENVSYDYTGRRQRMTYEVSPILLAYANLKVNLDWVQLPDAVGLNLGFATDRAFRSGGELEQGSLGSELGAEGLASDALNIGLAVLGVQSSVRYASFTAGEAVVRDVATDVELGRAPFKFKMTQIDVGYDIAFLLGADAGKAFLEYLVVGGRYFDYQLPRILYEFEDQDPSDERARYTYQRESPAQLVNSRYYMAGVKGRFGPGETARFAPYFDMALFFGGGGTHYYFLRDDPGPDIDGNRVEESTTALAADLGFAIGARYRVFRDGNRLRLYINGVYSGELIGSQLTAGSGEGDKARVIDFGASDLFHGPQITLSGAF
;
A
#
# COMPACT_ATOMS: atom_id res chain seq x y z
N MET A 1 -16.91 -76.35 4.05
CA MET A 1 -17.65 -75.08 4.20
C MET A 1 -16.94 -74.27 5.28
N ALA A 2 -16.53 -73.01 5.16
CA ALA A 2 -16.33 -72.10 4.03
C ALA A 2 -15.44 -70.92 4.55
N THR A 3 -14.35 -70.65 3.81
CA THR A 3 -13.66 -69.37 3.47
C THR A 3 -13.75 -68.05 4.29
N ARG A 4 -12.59 -67.34 4.23
CA ARG A 4 -12.29 -65.87 4.17
C ARG A 4 -11.76 -65.21 5.44
N ALA A 5 -10.87 -64.22 5.41
CA ALA A 5 -9.84 -63.71 4.49
C ALA A 5 -9.13 -62.56 5.26
N ARG A 6 -7.82 -62.37 5.04
CA ARG A 6 -7.02 -61.24 5.52
C ARG A 6 -7.52 -59.91 4.93
N ASP A 7 -7.33 -58.80 5.65
CA ASP A 7 -6.68 -57.60 5.10
C ASP A 7 -6.32 -56.59 6.20
N GLY A 8 -5.03 -56.24 6.26
CA GLY A 8 -4.48 -55.10 6.97
C GLY A 8 -4.01 -54.07 5.94
N VAL A 9 -4.44 -52.82 6.06
CA VAL A 9 -4.09 -51.74 5.12
C VAL A 9 -3.33 -50.63 5.85
N ASN A 10 -2.07 -50.51 5.45
CA ASN A 10 -1.17 -49.38 5.65
C ASN A 10 -1.77 -48.07 5.13
N ARG A 11 -1.91 -47.05 5.98
CA ARG A 11 -2.12 -45.64 5.58
C ARG A 11 -0.92 -44.78 6.00
N ARG A 12 0.15 -44.84 5.22
CA ARG A 12 1.22 -43.83 5.19
C ARG A 12 1.52 -43.52 3.73
N GLY A 13 0.98 -42.42 3.19
CA GLY A 13 1.28 -42.00 1.83
C GLY A 13 0.23 -41.08 1.20
N SER A 14 0.13 -39.83 1.65
CA SER A 14 -0.58 -38.79 0.86
C SER A 14 -0.15 -37.34 1.13
N TRP A 15 0.72 -37.09 2.11
CA TRP A 15 1.08 -35.72 2.51
C TRP A 15 2.22 -35.10 1.68
N ARG A 16 3.06 -35.92 1.03
CA ARG A 16 4.22 -35.43 0.25
C ARG A 16 3.86 -34.89 -1.14
N THR A 17 2.72 -35.27 -1.71
CA THR A 17 2.35 -34.91 -3.09
C THR A 17 1.60 -33.58 -3.20
N ARG A 18 0.86 -33.15 -2.18
CA ARG A 18 0.07 -31.90 -2.25
C ARG A 18 0.91 -30.62 -2.10
N GLY A 19 1.96 -30.65 -1.27
CA GLY A 19 2.87 -29.50 -1.12
C GLY A 19 3.77 -29.26 -2.33
N ALA A 20 4.23 -30.33 -2.98
CA ALA A 20 5.08 -30.23 -4.18
C ALA A 20 4.31 -29.68 -5.40
N LEU A 21 3.01 -29.99 -5.54
CA LEU A 21 2.16 -29.50 -6.64
C LEU A 21 1.90 -27.98 -6.57
N TRP A 22 1.78 -27.40 -5.36
CA TRP A 22 1.62 -25.96 -5.18
C TRP A 22 2.89 -25.17 -5.50
N LEU A 23 4.06 -25.65 -5.05
CA LEU A 23 5.34 -25.01 -5.36
C LEU A 23 5.66 -25.05 -6.87
N THR A 24 5.34 -26.16 -7.54
CA THR A 24 5.60 -26.33 -8.97
C THR A 24 4.67 -25.44 -9.81
N GLY A 25 3.43 -25.23 -9.36
CA GLY A 25 2.48 -24.31 -10.00
C GLY A 25 2.91 -22.84 -9.94
N LEU A 26 3.45 -22.40 -8.80
CA LEU A 26 4.00 -21.04 -8.62
C LEU A 26 5.25 -20.79 -9.47
N LEU A 27 6.16 -21.78 -9.55
CA LEU A 27 7.37 -21.70 -10.37
C LEU A 27 7.07 -21.68 -11.88
N ALA A 28 6.07 -22.46 -12.33
CA ALA A 28 5.66 -22.49 -13.74
C ALA A 28 5.01 -21.17 -14.19
N ALA A 29 4.22 -20.54 -13.31
CA ALA A 29 3.63 -19.21 -13.57
C ALA A 29 4.71 -18.12 -13.70
N ALA A 30 5.77 -18.17 -12.89
CA ALA A 30 6.89 -17.22 -12.96
C ALA A 30 7.69 -17.34 -14.27
N THR A 31 7.89 -18.56 -14.79
CA THR A 31 8.65 -18.77 -16.05
C THR A 31 7.91 -18.35 -17.32
N ALA A 32 6.57 -18.34 -17.31
CA ALA A 32 5.78 -17.98 -18.49
C ALA A 32 5.79 -16.47 -18.80
N LEU A 33 6.28 -15.63 -17.88
CA LEU A 33 6.24 -14.17 -17.97
C LEU A 33 7.57 -13.54 -18.44
N GLY A 34 8.57 -14.33 -18.85
CA GLY A 34 9.98 -13.92 -18.90
C GLY A 34 10.65 -13.58 -20.24
N CYS A 35 9.94 -13.33 -21.36
CA CYS A 35 10.57 -13.08 -22.67
C CYS A 35 10.02 -11.85 -23.42
N SER A 36 10.58 -10.64 -23.19
CA SER A 36 10.40 -9.46 -24.05
C SER A 36 11.46 -8.37 -23.74
N PRO A 37 11.96 -7.57 -24.72
CA PRO A 37 12.99 -6.54 -24.51
C PRO A 37 12.52 -5.27 -23.76
N THR A 38 13.48 -4.59 -23.12
CA THR A 38 13.35 -3.62 -22.01
C THR A 38 13.17 -2.14 -22.43
N GLN A 39 12.11 -1.47 -21.95
CA GLN A 39 11.88 -0.01 -22.13
C GLN A 39 11.50 0.76 -20.84
N ASN A 40 11.26 0.08 -19.73
CA ASN A 40 10.48 0.60 -18.60
C ASN A 40 11.19 1.45 -17.54
N VAL A 41 12.51 1.36 -17.46
CA VAL A 41 13.27 2.12 -16.47
C VAL A 41 13.28 3.62 -16.81
N ARG A 42 12.78 4.02 -17.99
CA ARG A 42 12.86 5.40 -18.50
C ARG A 42 11.85 6.36 -17.87
N ALA A 43 10.59 5.96 -17.69
CA ALA A 43 9.55 6.82 -17.10
C ALA A 43 9.87 7.14 -15.64
N LEU A 44 10.05 6.12 -14.80
CA LEU A 44 10.35 6.33 -13.38
C LEU A 44 11.69 7.08 -13.18
N ARG A 45 12.69 6.84 -14.04
CA ARG A 45 13.92 7.65 -14.06
C ARG A 45 13.64 9.11 -14.41
N ALA A 46 12.83 9.37 -15.44
CA ALA A 46 12.50 10.74 -15.85
C ALA A 46 11.92 11.53 -14.68
N TYR A 47 10.96 10.96 -13.95
CA TYR A 47 10.32 11.64 -12.80
C TYR A 47 11.17 11.67 -11.53
N ALA A 48 12.03 10.68 -11.29
CA ALA A 48 12.87 10.64 -10.09
C ALA A 48 14.04 11.63 -10.14
N PHE A 49 14.53 11.96 -11.33
CA PHE A 49 15.57 12.97 -11.51
C PHE A 49 15.04 14.41 -11.48
N GLU A 50 13.72 14.59 -11.46
CA GLU A 50 13.14 15.91 -11.26
C GLU A 50 13.52 16.46 -9.88
N SER A 51 13.81 17.76 -9.86
CA SER A 51 13.96 18.50 -8.61
C SER A 51 12.66 18.41 -7.80
N PRO A 52 12.73 18.23 -6.47
CA PRO A 52 11.52 18.21 -5.66
C PRO A 52 10.82 19.57 -5.71
N SER A 53 9.57 19.58 -6.18
CA SER A 53 8.80 20.81 -6.38
C SER A 53 7.36 20.61 -5.93
N LEU A 54 6.99 21.33 -4.87
CA LEU A 54 5.63 21.25 -4.34
C LEU A 54 4.58 21.75 -5.35
N PRO A 55 4.78 22.87 -6.08
CA PRO A 55 3.84 23.30 -7.12
C PRO A 55 3.60 22.25 -8.21
N VAL A 56 4.63 21.47 -8.57
CA VAL A 56 4.49 20.38 -9.54
C VAL A 56 3.67 19.24 -8.94
N ALA A 57 3.95 18.83 -7.70
CA ALA A 57 3.17 17.78 -7.03
C ALA A 57 1.70 18.17 -6.90
N VAL A 58 1.39 19.39 -6.46
CA VAL A 58 0.01 19.92 -6.36
C VAL A 58 -0.67 19.94 -7.73
N SER A 59 -0.03 20.52 -8.75
CA SER A 59 -0.58 20.58 -10.11
C SER A 59 -0.87 19.18 -10.66
N ARG A 60 -0.05 18.17 -10.34
CA ARG A 60 -0.28 16.79 -10.78
C ARG A 60 -1.46 16.14 -10.06
N VAL A 61 -1.65 16.40 -8.75
CA VAL A 61 -2.86 15.95 -8.02
C VAL A 61 -4.11 16.60 -8.62
N GLU A 62 -4.07 17.89 -8.94
CA GLU A 62 -5.18 18.59 -9.59
C GLU A 62 -5.46 18.04 -10.98
N ASP A 63 -4.40 17.82 -11.78
CA ASP A 63 -4.53 17.22 -13.10
C ASP A 63 -5.17 15.82 -13.03
N LEU A 64 -4.81 15.01 -12.03
CA LEU A 64 -5.41 13.70 -11.77
C LEU A 64 -6.89 13.81 -11.43
N ASP A 65 -7.26 14.67 -10.48
CA ASP A 65 -8.65 14.83 -10.04
C ASP A 65 -9.56 15.33 -11.18
N GLU A 66 -9.09 16.35 -11.91
CA GLU A 66 -9.79 16.87 -13.09
C GLU A 66 -9.88 15.84 -14.21
N ALA A 67 -8.81 15.09 -14.48
CA ALA A 67 -8.82 14.02 -15.48
C ALA A 67 -9.86 12.96 -15.15
N LEU A 68 -9.94 12.51 -13.90
CA LEU A 68 -10.93 11.51 -13.48
C LEU A 68 -12.35 12.08 -13.51
N ALA A 69 -12.54 13.38 -13.25
CA ALA A 69 -13.84 14.05 -13.44
C ALA A 69 -14.33 14.00 -14.90
N LEU A 70 -13.41 14.00 -15.87
CA LEU A 70 -13.77 13.89 -17.29
C LEU A 70 -14.35 12.51 -17.65
N VAL A 71 -14.05 11.46 -16.88
CA VAL A 71 -14.61 10.11 -17.06
C VAL A 71 -16.12 10.13 -16.94
N ASP A 72 -16.63 10.69 -15.83
CA ASP A 72 -18.08 10.76 -15.58
C ASP A 72 -18.75 11.73 -16.57
N ARG A 73 -18.07 12.85 -16.90
CA ARG A 73 -18.57 13.82 -17.89
C ARG A 73 -18.73 13.21 -19.27
N LEU A 74 -17.78 12.39 -19.72
CA LEU A 74 -17.83 11.70 -21.02
C LEU A 74 -18.93 10.65 -21.08
N LEU A 75 -19.09 9.83 -20.03
CA LEU A 75 -20.04 8.72 -20.03
C LEU A 75 -21.48 9.16 -19.75
N PHE A 76 -21.69 10.10 -18.84
CA PHE A 76 -23.01 10.35 -18.24
C PHE A 76 -23.56 11.76 -18.48
N GLU A 77 -22.74 12.73 -18.89
CA GLU A 77 -23.16 14.14 -18.99
C GLU A 77 -23.11 14.71 -20.40
N THR A 78 -22.30 14.15 -21.30
CA THR A 78 -22.10 14.71 -22.65
C THR A 78 -23.17 14.18 -23.61
N PRO A 79 -24.01 15.07 -24.19
CA PRO A 79 -25.03 14.66 -25.15
C PRO A 79 -24.44 13.92 -26.36
N TYR A 80 -25.11 12.87 -26.80
CA TYR A 80 -24.54 11.91 -27.74
C TYR A 80 -25.47 11.59 -28.91
N THR A 81 -24.87 11.44 -30.09
CA THR A 81 -25.53 10.95 -31.31
C THR A 81 -24.53 10.05 -32.04
N PRO A 82 -24.95 8.89 -32.59
CA PRO A 82 -24.02 7.99 -33.27
C PRO A 82 -23.33 8.67 -34.46
N GLY A 83 -22.00 8.62 -34.49
CA GLY A 83 -21.14 9.33 -35.43
C GLY A 83 -20.85 10.78 -35.05
N ALA A 84 -21.07 11.18 -33.80
CA ALA A 84 -20.82 12.55 -33.37
C ALA A 84 -19.34 12.95 -33.59
N PRO A 85 -19.05 14.11 -34.21
CA PRO A 85 -17.67 14.50 -34.55
C PRO A 85 -16.73 14.58 -33.35
N TRP A 86 -17.26 14.94 -32.17
CA TRP A 86 -16.47 15.06 -30.95
C TRP A 86 -15.92 13.70 -30.48
N VAL A 87 -16.57 12.59 -30.80
CA VAL A 87 -16.11 11.24 -30.41
C VAL A 87 -14.81 10.90 -31.15
N ALA A 88 -14.77 11.15 -32.46
CA ALA A 88 -13.56 10.95 -33.27
C ALA A 88 -12.41 11.86 -32.81
N ALA A 89 -12.73 13.04 -32.28
CA ALA A 89 -11.74 14.00 -31.77
C ALA A 89 -11.17 13.65 -30.38
N LEU A 90 -11.65 12.60 -29.70
CA LEU A 90 -11.11 12.17 -28.39
C LEU A 90 -9.75 11.48 -28.48
N ALA A 91 -9.38 11.00 -29.66
CA ALA A 91 -8.11 10.33 -29.87
C ALA A 91 -6.97 11.34 -29.72
N LEU A 92 -6.07 11.07 -28.78
CA LEU A 92 -4.84 11.83 -28.59
C LEU A 92 -3.70 11.07 -29.27
N ASP A 93 -3.17 11.63 -30.36
CA ASP A 93 -2.01 11.08 -31.06
C ASP A 93 -0.69 11.76 -30.63
N ASP A 94 0.44 11.22 -31.09
CA ASP A 94 1.77 11.75 -30.75
C ASP A 94 1.99 13.20 -31.23
N ALA A 95 1.36 13.60 -32.34
CA ALA A 95 1.52 14.93 -32.91
C ALA A 95 0.80 16.00 -32.08
N GLU A 96 -0.45 15.73 -31.70
CA GLU A 96 -1.23 16.58 -30.83
C GLU A 96 -0.63 16.61 -29.41
N ALA A 97 -0.18 15.46 -28.89
CA ALA A 97 0.54 15.40 -27.61
C ALA A 97 1.80 16.29 -27.62
N THR A 98 2.60 16.24 -28.69
CA THR A 98 3.78 17.09 -28.85
C THR A 98 3.42 18.57 -28.87
N ARG A 99 2.34 18.94 -29.57
CA ARG A 99 1.82 20.32 -29.60
C ARG A 99 1.39 20.78 -28.20
N LEU A 100 0.66 19.94 -27.47
CA LEU A 100 0.21 20.23 -26.11
C LEU A 100 1.38 20.37 -25.12
N ARG A 101 2.39 19.49 -25.22
CA ARG A 101 3.62 19.61 -24.41
C ARG A 101 4.31 20.95 -24.68
N ALA A 102 4.48 21.35 -25.94
CA ALA A 102 5.09 22.63 -26.29
C ALA A 102 4.30 23.83 -25.78
N GLU A 103 2.97 23.73 -25.68
CA GLU A 103 2.12 24.76 -25.08
C GLU A 103 2.27 24.81 -23.56
N LEU A 104 2.19 23.66 -22.88
CA LEU A 104 2.28 23.54 -21.42
C LEU A 104 3.68 23.91 -20.91
N ARG A 105 4.73 23.65 -21.69
CA ARG A 105 6.12 24.08 -21.41
C ARG A 105 6.28 25.61 -21.32
N ARG A 106 5.26 26.38 -21.69
CA ARG A 106 5.27 27.85 -21.55
C ARG A 106 4.53 28.33 -20.30
N LYS A 107 3.92 27.43 -19.53
CA LYS A 107 3.06 27.74 -18.38
C LYS A 107 3.64 27.09 -17.12
N ALA A 108 3.53 27.78 -15.99
CA ALA A 108 3.86 27.18 -14.70
C ALA A 108 2.90 26.01 -14.38
N PRO A 109 3.36 24.98 -13.64
CA PRO A 109 4.72 24.80 -13.12
C PRO A 109 5.69 24.14 -14.12
N TYR A 110 5.23 23.77 -15.32
CA TYR A 110 6.01 23.02 -16.32
C TYR A 110 6.90 23.87 -17.24
N ASN A 111 7.07 25.15 -16.93
CA ASN A 111 7.94 26.06 -17.67
C ASN A 111 9.44 25.82 -17.39
N ASP A 112 9.75 25.09 -16.32
CA ASP A 112 11.07 24.54 -16.07
C ASP A 112 11.28 23.27 -16.92
N PRO A 113 12.35 23.17 -17.73
CA PRO A 113 12.66 21.97 -18.50
C PRO A 113 12.90 20.73 -17.64
N ASP A 114 13.24 20.89 -16.36
CA ASP A 114 13.52 19.79 -15.43
C ASP A 114 12.28 18.99 -15.04
N TYR A 115 11.06 19.53 -15.22
CA TYR A 115 9.82 18.83 -14.89
C TYR A 115 9.17 18.21 -16.13
N GLU A 116 8.95 16.90 -16.14
CA GLU A 116 8.22 16.23 -17.21
C GLU A 116 6.72 16.55 -17.12
N ILE A 117 6.05 16.66 -18.27
CA ILE A 117 4.61 16.90 -18.35
C ILE A 117 3.90 15.53 -18.41
N PRO A 118 3.13 15.14 -17.39
CA PRO A 118 2.47 13.84 -17.39
C PRO A 118 1.46 13.70 -18.51
N VAL A 119 1.30 12.47 -19.00
CA VAL A 119 0.31 12.13 -20.02
C VAL A 119 -1.11 12.43 -19.56
N VAL A 120 -1.40 12.21 -18.27
CA VAL A 120 -2.68 12.60 -17.64
C VAL A 120 -2.99 14.08 -17.86
N THR A 121 -2.01 14.96 -17.68
CA THR A 121 -2.14 16.39 -17.93
C THR A 121 -2.47 16.67 -19.40
N LEU A 122 -1.84 15.95 -20.33
CA LEU A 122 -2.13 16.08 -21.78
C LEU A 122 -3.57 15.67 -22.09
N TYR A 123 -4.03 14.51 -21.59
CA TYR A 123 -5.41 14.06 -21.76
C TYR A 123 -6.40 15.04 -21.16
N ARG A 124 -6.17 15.51 -19.93
CA ARG A 124 -7.04 16.50 -19.28
C ARG A 124 -7.24 17.73 -20.17
N VAL A 125 -6.15 18.33 -20.65
CA VAL A 125 -6.21 19.52 -21.52
C VAL A 125 -6.89 19.20 -22.85
N HIS A 126 -6.54 18.08 -23.48
CA HIS A 126 -7.10 17.65 -24.75
C HIS A 126 -8.61 17.40 -24.66
N LEU A 127 -9.04 16.54 -23.74
CA LEU A 127 -10.44 16.15 -23.55
C LEU A 127 -11.32 17.33 -23.14
N THR A 128 -10.79 18.24 -22.31
CA THR A 128 -11.51 19.49 -21.97
C THR A 128 -11.81 20.32 -23.22
N ARG A 129 -10.82 20.48 -24.12
CA ARG A 129 -11.01 21.22 -25.40
C ARG A 129 -12.05 20.55 -26.29
N VAL A 130 -11.98 19.23 -26.42
CA VAL A 130 -12.93 18.46 -27.25
C VAL A 130 -14.35 18.63 -26.75
N LEU A 131 -14.56 18.50 -25.43
CA LEU A 131 -15.88 18.62 -24.82
C LEU A 131 -16.44 20.04 -24.83
N ASP A 132 -15.60 21.06 -24.65
CA ASP A 132 -16.02 22.46 -24.73
C ASP A 132 -16.39 22.86 -26.17
N GLY A 133 -15.68 22.32 -27.15
CA GLY A 133 -16.06 22.40 -28.57
C GLY A 133 -17.43 21.77 -28.84
N ALA A 134 -17.67 20.56 -28.32
CA ALA A 134 -18.95 19.86 -28.46
C ALA A 134 -20.13 20.65 -27.86
N ARG A 135 -19.93 21.24 -26.67
CA ARG A 135 -20.93 22.10 -26.00
C ARG A 135 -21.22 23.38 -26.79
N SER A 136 -20.20 23.96 -27.40
CA SER A 136 -20.35 25.20 -28.18
C SER A 136 -21.09 24.94 -29.49
N ALA A 137 -20.80 23.84 -30.17
CA ALA A 137 -21.53 23.40 -31.36
C ALA A 137 -23.03 23.14 -31.06
N GLY A 138 -23.34 22.48 -29.93
CA GLY A 138 -24.72 22.23 -29.52
C GLY A 138 -25.51 23.50 -29.17
N ARG A 139 -24.85 24.53 -28.60
CA ARG A 139 -25.50 25.83 -28.34
C ARG A 139 -25.79 26.59 -29.62
N SER A 140 -24.85 26.62 -30.56
CA SER A 140 -25.02 27.29 -31.85
C SER A 140 -26.18 26.71 -32.67
N ALA A 141 -26.41 25.40 -32.59
CA ALA A 141 -27.53 24.74 -33.27
C ALA A 141 -28.91 25.08 -32.67
N LYS A 142 -28.96 25.42 -31.36
CA LYS A 142 -30.21 25.76 -30.66
C LYS A 142 -30.57 27.24 -30.75
N SER A 143 -29.60 28.11 -31.07
CA SER A 143 -29.78 29.56 -31.17
C SER A 143 -30.00 30.07 -32.58
N ALA A 144 -30.06 29.22 -33.60
CA ALA A 144 -30.54 29.64 -34.92
C ALA A 144 -32.05 29.91 -34.79
N PRO A 145 -32.50 31.18 -34.86
CA PRO A 145 -33.93 31.48 -34.79
C PRO A 145 -34.62 30.81 -35.97
N ASP A 146 -35.80 30.23 -35.73
CA ASP A 146 -36.71 29.85 -36.80
C ASP A 146 -37.03 31.13 -37.58
N GLU A 147 -36.29 31.39 -38.67
CA GLU A 147 -36.75 32.29 -39.73
C GLU A 147 -37.99 31.63 -40.32
N GLU A 148 -39.12 31.95 -39.70
CA GLU A 148 -40.44 31.83 -40.27
C GLU A 148 -40.37 32.53 -41.64
N LEU A 149 -40.35 31.72 -42.69
CA LEU A 149 -40.46 32.12 -44.08
C LEU A 149 -41.81 32.84 -44.24
N VAL A 150 -41.82 34.14 -43.92
CA VAL A 150 -42.89 35.05 -44.29
C VAL A 150 -42.79 35.20 -45.80
N LEU A 151 -43.67 34.49 -46.50
CA LEU A 151 -43.97 34.73 -47.90
C LEU A 151 -44.59 36.13 -48.00
N GLU A 152 -43.79 37.13 -48.31
CA GLU A 152 -44.30 38.40 -48.84
C GLU A 152 -44.82 38.14 -50.26
N GLU A 153 -46.15 38.07 -50.39
CA GLU A 153 -46.86 38.36 -51.63
C GLU A 153 -46.73 39.85 -51.89
N ASP A 154 -46.10 40.24 -53.00
CA ASP A 154 -46.29 41.57 -53.56
C ASP A 154 -46.40 41.50 -55.09
N ASP A 155 -47.40 42.20 -55.57
CA ASP A 155 -47.95 42.22 -56.92
C ASP A 155 -47.05 42.92 -57.95
N ALA A 156 -47.35 42.60 -59.20
CA ALA A 156 -46.81 43.02 -60.49
C ALA A 156 -46.38 44.50 -60.66
N GLU A 157 -45.34 44.73 -61.48
CA GLU A 157 -45.47 45.46 -62.76
C GLU A 157 -44.20 45.39 -63.64
N ASP A 158 -44.41 44.94 -64.88
CA ASP A 158 -43.91 45.42 -66.17
C ASP A 158 -42.43 45.86 -66.36
N SER A 159 -41.70 45.16 -67.23
CA SER A 159 -41.19 45.73 -68.49
C SER A 159 -40.35 44.74 -69.32
N ALA A 160 -40.61 44.82 -70.62
CA ALA A 160 -40.08 44.02 -71.71
C ALA A 160 -38.57 44.15 -71.97
N THR A 161 -37.95 43.10 -72.54
CA THR A 161 -37.26 43.05 -73.86
C THR A 161 -36.39 41.79 -73.92
N GLU A 162 -36.73 40.82 -74.78
CA GLU A 162 -36.24 40.63 -76.15
C GLU A 162 -34.92 39.82 -76.25
N LYS A 163 -34.99 38.76 -77.06
CA LYS A 163 -33.96 38.11 -77.89
C LYS A 163 -33.26 36.81 -77.45
N ASP A 164 -33.64 35.80 -78.22
CA ASP A 164 -32.80 34.93 -79.07
C ASP A 164 -31.95 33.81 -78.46
N SER A 165 -32.39 32.59 -78.79
CA SER A 165 -31.70 31.58 -79.64
C SER A 165 -31.73 30.20 -78.98
N ALA A 166 -32.58 29.31 -79.52
CA ALA A 166 -32.22 28.22 -80.45
C ALA A 166 -31.54 27.05 -79.70
N ALA A 167 -32.31 26.02 -79.36
CA ALA A 167 -32.51 24.81 -80.17
C ALA A 167 -31.38 23.79 -79.97
N ASP A 168 -31.68 22.64 -79.37
CA ASP A 168 -31.62 21.38 -80.13
C ASP A 168 -32.39 20.25 -79.42
N GLU A 169 -32.93 19.39 -80.26
CA GLU A 169 -33.83 18.25 -80.03
C GLU A 169 -33.09 17.05 -79.44
N GLY A 170 -33.82 16.09 -78.85
CA GLY A 170 -33.25 14.73 -78.75
C GLY A 170 -33.86 13.75 -77.75
N ALA A 171 -34.93 13.10 -78.17
CA ALA A 171 -35.20 11.67 -77.98
C ALA A 171 -35.75 11.13 -76.65
N GLU A 172 -36.96 10.61 -76.80
CA GLU A 172 -37.68 9.63 -75.99
C GLU A 172 -36.84 8.39 -75.61
N GLY A 173 -37.07 7.87 -74.40
CA GLY A 173 -36.54 6.58 -73.99
C GLY A 173 -37.10 6.08 -72.66
N ARG A 174 -38.28 5.45 -72.72
CA ARG A 174 -38.91 4.71 -71.62
C ARG A 174 -37.91 3.79 -70.89
N ARG A 175 -37.98 3.73 -69.55
CA ARG A 175 -38.33 2.49 -68.81
C ARG A 175 -38.45 2.72 -67.31
N ALA A 176 -39.53 2.16 -66.79
CA ALA A 176 -39.86 2.00 -65.39
C ALA A 176 -38.80 1.16 -64.65
N GLY A 177 -38.56 1.55 -63.40
CA GLY A 177 -37.72 0.85 -62.43
C GLY A 177 -37.83 1.53 -61.08
N SER A 178 -39.03 1.52 -60.49
CA SER A 178 -39.28 1.97 -59.12
C SER A 178 -38.52 1.08 -58.13
N ALA A 179 -37.43 1.61 -57.59
CA ALA A 179 -36.88 1.16 -56.32
C ALA A 179 -37.19 2.27 -55.32
N ASP A 180 -37.97 1.92 -54.28
CA ASP A 180 -38.23 2.77 -53.12
C ASP A 180 -36.91 3.27 -52.52
N GLU A 181 -36.59 4.54 -52.75
CA GLU A 181 -35.70 5.28 -51.88
C GLU A 181 -36.46 5.57 -50.58
N PRO A 182 -36.01 5.07 -49.41
CA PRO A 182 -36.59 5.50 -48.16
C PRO A 182 -36.23 6.98 -47.97
N LYS A 183 -37.24 7.84 -48.02
CA LYS A 183 -37.16 9.22 -47.55
C LYS A 183 -36.75 9.21 -46.07
N ASP A 184 -35.47 9.45 -45.83
CA ASP A 184 -34.90 9.73 -44.51
C ASP A 184 -35.25 11.18 -44.11
N ASP A 185 -36.53 11.44 -43.89
CA ASP A 185 -37.08 12.74 -43.50
C ASP A 185 -36.84 13.08 -42.00
N GLY A 186 -35.97 12.32 -41.31
CA GLY A 186 -35.70 12.49 -39.87
C GLY A 186 -34.47 13.33 -39.51
N ALA A 187 -33.56 13.60 -40.46
CA ALA A 187 -32.23 14.14 -40.16
C ALA A 187 -32.15 15.67 -39.91
N ARG A 188 -33.26 16.40 -39.90
CA ARG A 188 -33.26 17.89 -39.89
C ARG A 188 -33.68 18.57 -38.59
N ARG A 189 -33.59 17.89 -37.44
CA ARG A 189 -33.57 18.55 -36.13
C ARG A 189 -32.31 18.14 -35.38
N GLY A 190 -31.29 18.99 -35.41
CA GLY A 190 -29.93 18.77 -34.87
C GLY A 190 -29.83 18.71 -33.34
N GLY A 191 -30.75 18.01 -32.68
CA GLY A 191 -30.67 17.68 -31.26
C GLY A 191 -29.92 16.37 -31.03
N ALA A 192 -29.26 16.24 -29.88
CA ALA A 192 -28.64 14.98 -29.48
C ALA A 192 -29.70 13.87 -29.38
N ARG A 193 -29.45 12.71 -30.01
CA ARG A 193 -30.36 11.57 -30.01
C ARG A 193 -30.46 10.87 -28.65
N TYR A 194 -29.38 10.88 -27.87
CA TYR A 194 -29.30 10.34 -26.53
C TYR A 194 -28.77 11.41 -25.57
N ALA A 195 -29.21 11.35 -24.31
CA ALA A 195 -28.73 12.25 -23.28
C ALA A 195 -27.23 12.06 -23.00
N ASN A 196 -26.73 10.83 -23.15
CA ASN A 196 -25.31 10.49 -23.02
C ASN A 196 -24.99 9.11 -23.64
N VAL A 197 -23.72 8.73 -23.58
CA VAL A 197 -23.18 7.48 -24.15
C VAL A 197 -23.67 6.26 -23.38
N ALA A 198 -23.81 6.37 -22.05
CA ALA A 198 -24.33 5.28 -21.22
C ALA A 198 -25.77 4.89 -21.60
N GLU A 199 -26.62 5.87 -21.94
CA GLU A 199 -27.97 5.61 -22.45
C GLU A 199 -27.94 4.90 -23.81
N ALA A 200 -27.05 5.33 -24.71
CA ALA A 200 -26.88 4.67 -26.01
C ALA A 200 -26.37 3.23 -25.89
N LEU A 201 -25.53 2.93 -24.89
CA LEU A 201 -25.11 1.56 -24.58
C LEU A 201 -26.32 0.67 -24.20
N GLY A 202 -27.39 1.24 -23.64
CA GLY A 202 -28.66 0.53 -23.41
C GLY A 202 -29.36 0.06 -24.69
N VAL A 203 -29.10 0.71 -25.83
CA VAL A 203 -29.61 0.27 -27.15
C VAL A 203 -28.83 -0.94 -27.67
N LEU A 204 -27.55 -1.05 -27.32
CA LEU A 204 -26.74 -2.24 -27.63
C LEU A 204 -27.19 -3.44 -26.82
N ASP A 205 -27.37 -3.25 -25.52
CA ASP A 205 -27.80 -4.28 -24.59
C ASP A 205 -28.75 -3.66 -23.54
N PRO A 206 -30.02 -4.11 -23.46
CA PRO A 206 -30.97 -3.58 -22.47
C PRO A 206 -30.50 -3.70 -21.01
N SER A 207 -29.61 -4.63 -20.69
CA SER A 207 -29.02 -4.75 -19.35
C SER A 207 -28.13 -3.56 -18.97
N LEU A 208 -27.65 -2.79 -19.94
CA LEU A 208 -26.87 -1.57 -19.74
C LEU A 208 -27.73 -0.30 -19.70
N ALA A 209 -29.04 -0.38 -19.89
CA ALA A 209 -29.92 0.79 -19.75
C ALA A 209 -29.87 1.38 -18.33
N ALA A 210 -29.54 0.55 -17.33
CA ALA A 210 -29.35 0.94 -15.94
C ALA A 210 -27.89 1.29 -15.58
N LEU A 211 -26.96 1.35 -16.55
CA LEU A 211 -25.52 1.50 -16.30
C LEU A 211 -25.19 2.70 -15.39
N ARG A 212 -25.83 3.86 -15.61
CA ARG A 212 -25.64 5.03 -14.74
C ARG A 212 -26.07 4.76 -13.30
N LYS A 213 -27.24 4.12 -13.11
CA LYS A 213 -27.76 3.78 -11.79
C LYS A 213 -26.85 2.76 -11.09
N ASP A 214 -26.42 1.73 -11.81
CA ASP A 214 -25.53 0.69 -11.28
C ASP A 214 -24.15 1.27 -10.92
N TRP A 215 -23.63 2.19 -11.73
CA TRP A 215 -22.37 2.90 -11.48
C TRP A 215 -22.44 3.76 -10.23
N THR A 216 -23.51 4.56 -10.08
CA THR A 216 -23.75 5.35 -8.86
C THR A 216 -23.90 4.45 -7.65
N HIS A 217 -24.67 3.37 -7.76
CA HIS A 217 -24.85 2.41 -6.66
C HIS A 217 -23.53 1.74 -6.27
N TYR A 218 -22.69 1.38 -7.24
CA TYR A 218 -21.36 0.85 -6.95
C TYR A 218 -20.48 1.87 -6.22
N GLY A 219 -20.55 3.15 -6.61
CA GLY A 219 -19.91 4.25 -5.89
C GLY A 219 -20.39 4.38 -4.44
N GLU A 220 -21.69 4.24 -4.19
CA GLU A 220 -22.26 4.24 -2.84
C GLU A 220 -21.75 3.06 -2.00
N GLN A 221 -21.67 1.85 -2.58
CA GLN A 221 -21.14 0.68 -1.86
C GLN A 221 -19.65 0.81 -1.53
N GLN A 222 -18.85 1.40 -2.41
CA GLN A 222 -17.44 1.69 -2.14
C GLN A 222 -17.29 2.74 -1.04
N ALA A 223 -18.09 3.81 -1.07
CA ALA A 223 -18.09 4.81 0.00
C ALA A 223 -18.48 4.21 1.37
N GLU A 224 -19.46 3.31 1.40
CA GLU A 224 -19.83 2.58 2.63
C GLU A 224 -18.72 1.64 3.10
N LEU A 225 -17.98 0.99 2.18
CA LEU A 225 -16.81 0.18 2.52
C LEU A 225 -15.71 1.03 3.16
N VAL A 226 -15.43 2.22 2.63
CA VAL A 226 -14.46 3.15 3.22
C VAL A 226 -14.93 3.61 4.61
N ALA A 227 -16.18 4.05 4.74
CA ALA A 227 -16.72 4.47 6.03
C ALA A 227 -16.71 3.33 7.07
N ALA A 228 -17.02 2.10 6.66
CA ALA A 228 -16.98 0.93 7.55
C ALA A 228 -15.55 0.56 7.97
N ARG A 229 -14.57 0.76 7.07
CA ARG A 229 -13.15 0.56 7.36
C ARG A 229 -12.63 1.60 8.36
N GLU A 230 -12.94 2.87 8.17
CA GLU A 230 -12.58 3.95 9.09
C GLU A 230 -13.20 3.71 10.49
N ALA A 231 -14.48 3.33 10.54
CA ALA A 231 -15.14 2.98 11.80
C ALA A 231 -14.49 1.77 12.49
N LEU A 232 -13.97 0.79 11.72
CA LEU A 232 -13.21 -0.33 12.26
C LEU A 232 -11.85 0.10 12.79
N ALA A 233 -11.13 0.97 12.09
CA ALA A 233 -9.86 1.52 12.57
C ALA A 233 -10.06 2.31 13.88
N GLU A 234 -11.06 3.20 13.92
CA GLU A 234 -11.40 3.96 15.13
C GLU A 234 -11.81 3.05 16.29
N ALA A 235 -12.58 2.00 16.03
CA ALA A 235 -12.92 1.01 17.05
C ALA A 235 -11.66 0.30 17.58
N LYS A 236 -10.72 -0.07 16.70
CA LYS A 236 -9.46 -0.72 17.11
C LYS A 236 -8.60 0.20 17.98
N ASP A 237 -8.55 1.49 17.68
CA ASP A 237 -7.76 2.47 18.45
C ASP A 237 -8.32 2.73 19.85
N ARG A 238 -9.63 2.60 20.05
CA ARG A 238 -10.28 2.81 21.35
C ARG A 238 -10.06 1.69 22.35
N PHE A 239 -9.80 0.46 21.88
CA PHE A 239 -9.71 -0.70 22.74
C PHE A 239 -8.27 -1.12 22.98
N PRO A 240 -7.90 -1.44 24.23
CA PRO A 240 -6.56 -1.91 24.50
C PRO A 240 -6.35 -3.27 23.80
N PRO A 241 -5.11 -3.58 23.38
CA PRO A 241 -4.84 -4.77 22.59
C PRO A 241 -5.40 -6.08 23.17
N GLN A 242 -5.46 -6.22 24.50
CA GLN A 242 -6.01 -7.43 25.14
C GLN A 242 -7.49 -7.70 24.77
N GLN A 243 -8.25 -6.64 24.47
CA GLN A 243 -9.64 -6.74 24.06
C GLN A 243 -9.80 -6.98 22.56
N LEU A 244 -8.87 -6.50 21.73
CA LEU A 244 -8.85 -6.75 20.28
C LEU A 244 -8.70 -8.25 19.97
N PHE A 245 -7.90 -8.95 20.76
CA PHE A 245 -7.57 -10.38 20.58
C PHE A 245 -8.35 -11.32 21.50
N ALA A 246 -9.33 -10.82 22.25
CA ALA A 246 -10.20 -11.71 23.04
C ALA A 246 -11.02 -12.62 22.09
N PRO A 247 -11.43 -13.83 22.52
CA PRO A 247 -12.39 -14.61 21.73
C PRO A 247 -13.67 -13.80 21.50
N ASP A 248 -14.39 -14.02 20.39
CA ASP A 248 -15.57 -13.23 20.00
C ASP A 248 -16.58 -12.99 21.14
N SER A 249 -16.74 -13.97 22.03
CA SER A 249 -17.63 -13.87 23.20
C SER A 249 -17.19 -12.89 24.28
N ALA A 250 -15.93 -12.45 24.25
CA ALA A 250 -15.31 -11.53 25.20
C ALA A 250 -14.79 -10.24 24.53
N ARG A 251 -14.95 -10.10 23.20
CA ARG A 251 -14.60 -8.86 22.50
C ARG A 251 -15.65 -7.77 22.75
N PRO A 252 -15.24 -6.49 22.81
CA PRO A 252 -16.18 -5.38 22.92
C PRO A 252 -17.23 -5.46 21.81
N PRO A 253 -18.54 -5.34 22.12
CA PRO A 253 -19.60 -5.40 21.12
C PRO A 253 -19.42 -4.39 19.99
N GLU A 254 -18.86 -3.21 20.29
CA GLU A 254 -18.58 -2.16 19.31
C GLU A 254 -17.54 -2.59 18.26
N LEU A 255 -16.46 -3.26 18.67
CA LEU A 255 -15.43 -3.78 17.76
C LEU A 255 -16.02 -4.87 16.85
N VAL A 256 -16.77 -5.80 17.43
CA VAL A 256 -17.42 -6.88 16.68
C VAL A 256 -18.42 -6.30 15.66
N GLN A 257 -19.19 -5.27 16.04
CA GLN A 257 -20.10 -4.59 15.13
C GLN A 257 -19.36 -3.87 14.00
N ALA A 258 -18.24 -3.20 14.29
CA ALA A 258 -17.43 -2.53 13.28
C ALA A 258 -16.81 -3.53 12.28
N GLU A 259 -16.30 -4.67 12.75
CA GLU A 259 -15.80 -5.75 11.90
C GLU A 259 -16.90 -6.33 11.01
N GLN A 260 -18.08 -6.60 11.58
CA GLN A 260 -19.23 -7.10 10.82
C GLN A 260 -19.68 -6.11 9.76
N ARG A 261 -19.72 -4.80 10.08
CA ARG A 261 -20.05 -3.74 9.12
C ARG A 261 -19.04 -3.69 7.99
N TYR A 262 -17.75 -3.76 8.30
CA TYR A 262 -16.68 -3.79 7.31
C TYR A 262 -16.82 -4.99 6.36
N GLU A 263 -16.99 -6.20 6.88
CA GLU A 263 -17.16 -7.40 6.05
C GLU A 263 -18.43 -7.36 5.19
N GLN A 264 -19.54 -6.83 5.74
CA GLN A 264 -20.78 -6.66 4.98
C GLN A 264 -20.64 -5.64 3.85
N ALA A 265 -20.03 -4.49 4.13
CA ALA A 265 -19.79 -3.45 3.13
C ALA A 265 -18.85 -3.95 2.03
N LYS A 266 -17.80 -4.68 2.40
CA LYS A 266 -16.86 -5.31 1.45
C LYS A 266 -17.56 -6.30 0.53
N ALA A 267 -18.33 -7.23 1.10
CA ALA A 267 -19.10 -8.20 0.32
C ALA A 267 -20.17 -7.55 -0.56
N ALA A 268 -20.73 -6.40 -0.16
CA ALA A 268 -21.69 -5.66 -0.97
C ALA A 268 -21.01 -4.94 -2.15
N ALA A 269 -19.87 -4.29 -1.92
CA ALA A 269 -19.04 -3.68 -2.95
C ALA A 269 -18.56 -4.72 -3.98
N ASP A 270 -17.98 -5.84 -3.52
CA ASP A 270 -17.49 -6.93 -4.38
C ASP A 270 -18.59 -7.53 -5.26
N ARG A 271 -19.79 -7.78 -4.69
CA ARG A 271 -20.93 -8.31 -5.46
C ARG A 271 -21.40 -7.33 -6.52
N THR A 272 -21.42 -6.03 -6.20
CA THR A 272 -21.87 -4.99 -7.12
C THR A 272 -20.87 -4.82 -8.26
N GLU A 273 -19.57 -4.82 -7.95
CA GLU A 273 -18.48 -4.81 -8.95
C GLU A 273 -18.60 -6.01 -9.89
N GLN A 274 -18.68 -7.22 -9.35
CA GLN A 274 -18.76 -8.45 -10.14
C GLN A 274 -20.00 -8.48 -11.01
N ALA A 275 -21.15 -8.03 -10.50
CA ALA A 275 -22.39 -7.96 -11.28
C ALA A 275 -22.26 -6.98 -12.45
N LEU A 276 -21.66 -5.80 -12.21
CA LEU A 276 -21.48 -4.78 -13.24
C LEU A 276 -20.46 -5.22 -14.30
N ALA A 277 -19.31 -5.75 -13.87
CA ALA A 277 -18.29 -6.30 -14.76
C ALA A 277 -18.83 -7.48 -15.58
N ALA A 278 -19.65 -8.35 -14.99
CA ALA A 278 -20.29 -9.46 -15.71
C ALA A 278 -21.26 -8.98 -16.79
N ARG A 279 -22.09 -7.96 -16.51
CA ARG A 279 -23.02 -7.36 -17.50
C ARG A 279 -22.24 -6.79 -18.69
N VAL A 280 -21.21 -6.01 -18.41
CA VAL A 280 -20.34 -5.42 -19.42
C VAL A 280 -19.60 -6.48 -20.25
N LYS A 281 -19.15 -7.57 -19.63
CA LYS A 281 -18.53 -8.72 -20.33
C LYS A 281 -19.52 -9.50 -21.20
N ALA A 282 -20.79 -9.50 -20.82
CA ALA A 282 -21.86 -10.21 -21.53
C ALA A 282 -22.46 -9.41 -22.70
N LEU A 283 -21.93 -8.21 -22.99
CA LEU A 283 -22.40 -7.37 -24.09
C LEU A 283 -22.49 -8.16 -25.40
N GLY A 284 -23.68 -8.22 -25.99
CA GLY A 284 -23.92 -8.91 -27.25
C GLY A 284 -23.35 -8.18 -28.48
N ALA A 285 -23.17 -8.92 -29.58
CA ALA A 285 -22.74 -8.32 -30.85
C ALA A 285 -23.82 -7.38 -31.42
N PRO A 286 -23.43 -6.24 -32.03
CA PRO A 286 -24.37 -5.29 -32.62
C PRO A 286 -25.14 -5.91 -33.79
N LYS A 287 -26.46 -5.72 -33.81
CA LYS A 287 -27.40 -6.34 -34.78
C LYS A 287 -27.87 -5.39 -35.87
N SER A 288 -27.81 -4.07 -35.63
CA SER A 288 -28.21 -3.03 -36.58
C SER A 288 -27.05 -2.09 -36.94
N ASP A 289 -27.17 -1.31 -38.01
CA ASP A 289 -26.18 -0.30 -38.38
C ASP A 289 -26.00 0.79 -37.31
N GLU A 290 -27.10 1.19 -36.70
CA GLU A 290 -27.08 2.13 -35.58
C GLU A 290 -26.32 1.54 -34.39
N GLN A 291 -26.61 0.29 -34.00
CA GLN A 291 -25.87 -0.42 -32.97
C GLN A 291 -24.38 -0.54 -33.34
N ARG A 292 -24.04 -0.84 -34.59
CA ARG A 292 -22.63 -0.87 -35.04
C ARG A 292 -21.94 0.48 -34.84
N ARG A 293 -22.61 1.60 -35.15
CA ARG A 293 -22.07 2.95 -34.91
C ARG A 293 -21.91 3.24 -33.43
N ILE A 294 -22.91 2.89 -32.61
CA ILE A 294 -22.84 3.07 -31.15
C ILE A 294 -21.69 2.25 -30.56
N ALA A 295 -21.51 0.99 -30.97
CA ALA A 295 -20.44 0.14 -30.47
C ALA A 295 -19.05 0.71 -30.85
N LYS A 296 -18.90 1.23 -32.07
CA LYS A 296 -17.65 1.88 -32.52
C LYS A 296 -17.33 3.12 -31.71
N ASP A 297 -18.30 4.01 -31.53
CA ASP A 297 -18.12 5.26 -30.76
C ASP A 297 -17.87 4.97 -29.28
N ALA A 298 -18.59 4.01 -28.71
CA ALA A 298 -18.38 3.56 -27.34
C ALA A 298 -17.00 2.91 -27.14
N LEU A 299 -16.46 2.21 -28.14
CA LEU A 299 -15.09 1.68 -28.09
C LEU A 299 -14.07 2.81 -28.02
N VAL A 300 -14.23 3.86 -28.84
CA VAL A 300 -13.36 5.04 -28.80
C VAL A 300 -13.38 5.67 -27.42
N ILE A 301 -14.57 5.91 -26.86
CA ILE A 301 -14.73 6.53 -25.55
C ILE A 301 -14.14 5.65 -24.45
N SER A 302 -14.58 4.39 -24.36
CA SER A 302 -14.14 3.48 -23.29
C SER A 302 -12.63 3.17 -23.35
N SER A 303 -12.02 3.12 -24.54
CA SER A 303 -10.57 2.96 -24.66
C SER A 303 -9.80 4.20 -24.18
N VAL A 304 -10.25 5.41 -24.54
CA VAL A 304 -9.65 6.67 -24.05
C VAL A 304 -9.77 6.78 -22.54
N LEU A 305 -10.94 6.45 -21.98
CA LEU A 305 -11.16 6.46 -20.53
C LEU A 305 -10.29 5.41 -19.83
N THR A 306 -10.23 4.19 -20.36
CA THR A 306 -9.36 3.13 -19.82
C THR A 306 -7.90 3.55 -19.84
N ARG A 307 -7.42 4.18 -20.92
CA ARG A 307 -6.06 4.71 -20.97
C ARG A 307 -5.84 5.78 -19.91
N LEU A 308 -6.73 6.75 -19.79
CA LEU A 308 -6.62 7.84 -18.81
C LEU A 308 -6.49 7.32 -17.38
N GLU A 309 -7.30 6.33 -17.01
CA GLU A 309 -7.28 5.67 -15.70
C GLU A 309 -5.95 4.95 -15.43
N LEU A 310 -5.41 4.27 -16.44
CA LEU A 310 -4.11 3.60 -16.33
C LEU A 310 -2.96 4.61 -16.15
N GLU A 311 -3.00 5.74 -16.89
CA GLU A 311 -2.02 6.82 -16.75
C GLU A 311 -2.11 7.48 -15.38
N ALA A 312 -3.33 7.66 -14.89
CA ALA A 312 -3.57 8.22 -13.57
C ALA A 312 -3.04 7.30 -12.47
N LEU A 313 -3.31 6.00 -12.55
CA LEU A 313 -2.78 5.00 -11.62
C LEU A 313 -1.25 4.95 -11.63
N ALA A 314 -0.64 5.06 -12.81
CA ALA A 314 0.82 5.12 -12.96
C ALA A 314 1.45 6.38 -12.33
N LEU A 315 0.72 7.50 -12.33
CA LEU A 315 1.21 8.80 -11.85
C LEU A 315 1.08 8.96 -10.32
N VAL A 316 0.11 8.30 -9.67
CA VAL A 316 -0.11 8.36 -8.21
C VAL A 316 1.18 8.18 -7.38
N PRO A 317 1.99 7.11 -7.56
CA PRO A 317 3.19 6.92 -6.75
C PRO A 317 4.25 8.00 -7.01
N ILE A 318 4.36 8.50 -8.24
CA ILE A 318 5.27 9.59 -8.60
C ILE A 318 4.91 10.86 -7.82
N VAL A 319 3.62 11.20 -7.80
CA VAL A 319 3.11 12.38 -7.10
C VAL A 319 3.32 12.27 -5.60
N ALA A 320 3.05 11.11 -5.01
CA ALA A 320 3.30 10.85 -3.60
C ALA A 320 4.79 11.05 -3.24
N VAL A 321 5.71 10.45 -4.02
CA VAL A 321 7.16 10.59 -3.80
C VAL A 321 7.60 12.04 -3.94
N GLN A 322 7.13 12.76 -4.95
CA GLN A 322 7.49 14.17 -5.13
C GLN A 322 6.98 15.06 -4.01
N ALA A 323 5.75 14.86 -3.58
CA ALA A 323 5.19 15.62 -2.46
C ALA A 323 6.04 15.40 -1.20
N VAL A 324 6.37 14.16 -0.87
CA VAL A 324 7.23 13.82 0.28
C VAL A 324 8.62 14.44 0.14
N ARG A 325 9.26 14.33 -1.03
CA ARG A 325 10.60 14.92 -1.27
C ARG A 325 10.60 16.44 -1.23
N SER A 326 9.46 17.09 -1.47
CA SER A 326 9.33 18.55 -1.42
C SER A 326 9.12 19.11 -0.01
N LEU A 327 8.77 18.26 0.98
CA LEU A 327 8.51 18.69 2.36
C LEU A 327 9.67 19.44 3.02
N PRO A 328 10.95 19.01 2.92
CA PRO A 328 12.05 19.72 3.57
C PRO A 328 12.25 21.14 3.03
N ASP A 329 11.98 21.34 1.73
CA ASP A 329 12.18 22.61 1.05
C ASP A 329 10.94 23.51 1.10
N ALA A 330 9.77 22.96 1.43
CA ALA A 330 8.48 23.67 1.42
C ALA A 330 8.49 25.01 2.19
N PRO A 331 9.10 25.14 3.40
CA PRO A 331 9.15 26.42 4.10
C PRO A 331 9.97 27.48 3.33
N SER A 332 11.06 27.05 2.69
CA SER A 332 11.94 27.92 1.91
C SER A 332 11.31 28.36 0.59
N GLN A 333 10.59 27.44 -0.08
CA GLN A 333 9.86 27.69 -1.31
C GLN A 333 8.67 28.62 -1.06
N ALA A 334 7.90 28.39 0.01
CA ALA A 334 6.82 29.29 0.43
C ALA A 334 7.36 30.71 0.73
N GLY A 335 8.49 30.79 1.43
CA GLY A 335 9.17 32.07 1.69
C GLY A 335 9.74 32.74 0.44
N ALA A 336 10.14 31.99 -0.59
CA ALA A 336 10.63 32.54 -1.85
C ALA A 336 9.50 33.03 -2.76
N ALA A 337 8.40 32.26 -2.87
CA ALA A 337 7.20 32.64 -3.61
C ALA A 337 6.51 33.87 -3.02
N ALA A 338 6.48 34.00 -1.70
CA ALA A 338 6.00 35.20 -1.02
C ALA A 338 6.88 36.44 -1.29
N ARG A 339 8.20 36.25 -1.45
CA ARG A 339 9.15 37.34 -1.71
C ARG A 339 9.18 37.80 -3.18
N SER A 340 8.88 36.91 -4.13
CA SER A 340 8.88 37.25 -5.56
C SER A 340 7.62 37.97 -6.04
N GLY A 341 6.62 38.15 -5.16
CA GLY A 341 5.32 38.70 -5.54
C GLY A 341 4.51 37.77 -6.45
N ALA A 342 4.98 36.53 -6.66
CA ALA A 342 4.25 35.50 -7.40
C ALA A 342 3.05 34.97 -6.60
N MET A 343 3.11 35.06 -5.26
CA MET A 343 1.93 34.96 -4.41
C MET A 343 1.35 36.34 -4.16
N THR A 344 0.14 36.58 -4.68
CA THR A 344 -0.53 37.88 -4.56
C THR A 344 -1.10 38.13 -3.17
N THR A 345 -1.21 37.10 -2.32
CA THR A 345 -1.73 37.23 -0.94
C THR A 345 -1.05 36.28 0.06
N ALA A 346 -0.91 36.72 1.32
CA ALA A 346 -0.43 35.85 2.42
C ALA A 346 -1.31 34.62 2.66
N THR A 347 -2.56 34.66 2.19
CA THR A 347 -3.52 33.54 2.17
C THR A 347 -3.10 32.40 1.23
N GLU A 348 -2.41 32.69 0.12
CA GLU A 348 -1.91 31.65 -0.79
C GLU A 348 -0.75 30.86 -0.15
N GLY A 349 0.08 31.50 0.68
CA GLY A 349 1.17 30.86 1.43
C GLY A 349 0.66 29.86 2.48
N ALA A 350 -0.43 30.22 3.16
CA ALA A 350 -1.15 29.30 4.05
C ALA A 350 -1.90 28.20 3.27
N ALA A 351 -2.40 28.50 2.07
CA ALA A 351 -3.04 27.52 1.20
C ALA A 351 -2.07 26.41 0.78
N GLY A 352 -0.81 26.72 0.44
CA GLY A 352 0.18 25.69 0.08
C GLY A 352 0.52 24.71 1.22
N VAL A 353 0.54 25.18 2.47
CA VAL A 353 0.72 24.29 3.65
C VAL A 353 -0.56 23.48 3.91
N THR A 354 -1.73 24.07 3.71
CA THR A 354 -3.02 23.38 3.85
C THR A 354 -3.18 22.29 2.78
N GLU A 355 -2.75 22.57 1.55
CA GLU A 355 -2.72 21.62 0.43
C GLU A 355 -1.81 20.44 0.71
N LEU A 356 -0.62 20.68 1.29
CA LEU A 356 0.29 19.62 1.75
C LEU A 356 -0.37 18.67 2.75
N THR A 357 -1.11 19.20 3.73
CA THR A 357 -1.82 18.37 4.72
C THR A 357 -3.03 17.64 4.11
N ALA A 358 -3.64 18.18 3.07
CA ALA A 358 -4.78 17.56 2.38
C ALA A 358 -4.34 16.54 1.31
N LEU A 359 -3.07 16.58 0.88
CA LEU A 359 -2.56 15.78 -0.23
C LEU A 359 -2.69 14.27 -0.01
N PRO A 360 -2.42 13.69 1.18
CA PRO A 360 -2.67 12.28 1.43
C PRO A 360 -4.14 11.89 1.22
N ALA A 361 -5.08 12.70 1.74
CA ALA A 361 -6.51 12.44 1.57
C ALA A 361 -6.94 12.55 0.10
N ARG A 362 -6.41 13.53 -0.65
CA ARG A 362 -6.67 13.66 -2.10
C ARG A 362 -6.13 12.48 -2.90
N ILE A 363 -4.92 12.03 -2.61
CA ILE A 363 -4.32 10.85 -3.26
C ILE A 363 -5.16 9.61 -2.96
N SER A 364 -5.58 9.41 -1.71
CA SER A 364 -6.46 8.29 -1.34
C SER A 364 -7.79 8.34 -2.08
N ALA A 365 -8.41 9.52 -2.20
CA ALA A 365 -9.66 9.70 -2.95
C ALA A 365 -9.51 9.42 -4.46
N ILE A 366 -8.41 9.88 -5.06
CA ILE A 366 -8.05 9.56 -6.45
C ILE A 366 -7.90 8.04 -6.60
N GLU A 367 -7.18 7.40 -5.70
CA GLU A 367 -6.92 5.97 -5.78
C GLU A 367 -8.18 5.12 -5.60
N GLU A 368 -9.05 5.50 -4.67
CA GLU A 368 -10.36 4.87 -4.49
C GLU A 368 -11.21 5.00 -5.77
N ARG A 369 -11.19 6.17 -6.39
CA ARG A 369 -11.88 6.42 -7.66
C ARG A 369 -11.34 5.53 -8.78
N LEU A 370 -10.01 5.42 -8.93
CA LEU A 370 -9.37 4.54 -9.90
C LEU A 370 -9.76 3.06 -9.68
N ARG A 371 -9.70 2.59 -8.42
CA ARG A 371 -10.11 1.22 -8.04
C ARG A 371 -11.55 0.93 -8.37
N ARG A 372 -12.43 1.94 -8.30
CA ARG A 372 -13.84 1.81 -8.68
C ARG A 372 -14.02 1.78 -10.20
N GLN A 373 -13.36 2.67 -10.94
CA GLN A 373 -13.67 2.87 -12.37
C GLN A 373 -13.02 1.80 -13.27
N LEU A 374 -11.76 1.45 -13.01
CA LEU A 374 -10.96 0.57 -13.88
C LEU A 374 -11.51 -0.85 -14.06
N PRO A 375 -12.02 -1.56 -13.02
CA PRO A 375 -12.59 -2.90 -13.16
C PRO A 375 -13.83 -2.97 -14.07
N ILE A 376 -14.45 -1.83 -14.38
CA ILE A 376 -15.64 -1.74 -15.22
C ILE A 376 -15.27 -1.24 -16.63
N LEU A 377 -14.47 -0.17 -16.72
CA LEU A 377 -14.07 0.44 -18.00
C LEU A 377 -13.23 -0.50 -18.86
N LYS A 378 -12.27 -1.20 -18.24
CA LYS A 378 -11.39 -2.10 -18.99
C LYS A 378 -12.17 -3.27 -19.63
N PRO A 379 -13.02 -4.02 -18.91
CA PRO A 379 -13.85 -5.04 -19.54
C PRO A 379 -14.83 -4.48 -20.58
N LEU A 380 -15.30 -3.23 -20.43
CA LEU A 380 -16.15 -2.58 -21.43
C LEU A 380 -15.40 -2.37 -22.73
N ALA A 381 -14.21 -1.77 -22.65
CA ALA A 381 -13.36 -1.54 -23.80
C ALA A 381 -12.97 -2.87 -24.47
N GLU A 382 -12.57 -3.89 -23.68
CA GLU A 382 -12.24 -5.22 -24.20
C GLU A 382 -13.43 -5.91 -24.90
N SER A 383 -14.63 -5.84 -24.32
CA SER A 383 -15.84 -6.38 -24.96
C SER A 383 -16.18 -5.68 -26.27
N LEU A 384 -16.11 -4.34 -26.29
CA LEU A 384 -16.39 -3.56 -27.49
C LEU A 384 -15.32 -3.77 -28.57
N ALA A 385 -14.05 -3.88 -28.19
CA ALA A 385 -12.93 -4.16 -29.09
C ALA A 385 -13.10 -5.52 -29.79
N ARG A 386 -13.52 -6.55 -29.03
CA ARG A 386 -13.83 -7.88 -29.57
C ARG A 386 -14.94 -7.84 -30.63
N HIS A 387 -15.99 -7.04 -30.42
CA HIS A 387 -17.07 -6.88 -31.40
C HIS A 387 -16.62 -6.13 -32.66
N GLY A 388 -15.66 -5.21 -32.50
CA GLY A 388 -15.01 -4.51 -33.61
C GLY A 388 -13.91 -5.30 -34.32
N ALA A 389 -13.59 -6.52 -33.86
CA ALA A 389 -12.44 -7.30 -34.30
C ALA A 389 -11.12 -6.50 -34.29
N GLN A 390 -10.96 -5.63 -33.30
CA GLN A 390 -9.82 -4.73 -33.11
C GLN A 390 -9.11 -5.09 -31.80
N ASP A 391 -7.77 -5.07 -31.79
CA ASP A 391 -7.01 -5.17 -30.54
C ASP A 391 -7.18 -3.88 -29.73
N LEU A 392 -7.29 -3.97 -28.41
CA LEU A 392 -7.42 -2.79 -27.56
C LEU A 392 -6.24 -1.80 -27.75
N ASN A 393 -5.03 -2.31 -28.00
CA ASN A 393 -3.84 -1.50 -28.23
C ASN A 393 -3.89 -0.72 -29.56
N ASP A 394 -4.75 -1.13 -30.49
CA ASP A 394 -4.94 -0.44 -31.78
C ASP A 394 -6.08 0.59 -31.74
N THR A 395 -6.72 0.80 -30.58
CA THR A 395 -7.87 1.70 -30.43
C THR A 395 -7.46 3.16 -30.22
N ALA A 396 -8.43 4.08 -30.34
CA ALA A 396 -8.22 5.52 -30.18
C ALA A 396 -7.56 5.91 -28.86
N GLY A 397 -7.90 5.20 -27.76
CA GLY A 397 -7.29 5.45 -26.46
C GLY A 397 -5.79 5.16 -26.41
N PHE A 398 -5.27 4.28 -27.27
CA PHE A 398 -3.88 3.80 -27.22
C PHE A 398 -3.04 4.30 -28.41
N GLN A 399 -3.48 5.36 -29.10
CA GLN A 399 -2.74 5.95 -30.22
C GLN A 399 -1.48 6.71 -29.77
N LEU A 400 -1.51 7.35 -28.60
CA LEU A 400 -0.33 7.96 -27.97
C LEU A 400 0.60 6.87 -27.46
N ARG A 401 1.72 6.65 -28.16
CA ARG A 401 2.71 5.59 -27.84
C ARG A 401 3.76 6.03 -26.83
N GLU A 402 3.99 7.34 -26.74
CA GLU A 402 4.90 7.92 -25.75
C GLU A 402 4.17 8.17 -24.43
N SER A 403 3.92 7.10 -23.68
CA SER A 403 3.18 7.23 -22.43
C SER A 403 3.86 6.60 -21.22
N ALA A 404 3.49 7.05 -20.02
CA ALA A 404 3.96 6.43 -18.79
C ALA A 404 3.41 5.01 -18.71
N VAL A 405 2.16 4.74 -19.10
CA VAL A 405 1.62 3.38 -19.20
C VAL A 405 2.32 2.55 -20.27
N ASP A 406 2.74 3.04 -21.43
CA ASP A 406 3.50 2.17 -22.36
C ASP A 406 4.93 1.91 -21.86
N GLN A 407 5.47 2.87 -21.10
CA GLN A 407 6.72 2.75 -20.35
C GLN A 407 6.56 2.04 -18.99
N ILE A 408 5.33 1.72 -18.56
CA ILE A 408 5.01 1.07 -17.28
C ILE A 408 4.34 -0.26 -17.57
N ALA A 409 3.21 -0.37 -18.27
CA ALA A 409 2.64 -1.61 -18.82
C ALA A 409 3.61 -2.46 -19.65
N GLY A 410 4.71 -1.89 -20.15
CA GLY A 410 5.88 -2.67 -20.54
C GLY A 410 6.65 -3.30 -19.37
N ILE A 411 6.02 -3.57 -18.19
CA ILE A 411 6.69 -4.12 -16.98
C ILE A 411 7.30 -5.44 -17.40
N THR A 412 8.52 -5.39 -17.91
CA THR A 412 9.41 -6.51 -17.85
C THR A 412 9.68 -6.65 -16.37
N LEU A 413 9.22 -7.76 -15.80
CA LEU A 413 9.56 -8.24 -14.45
C LEU A 413 11.06 -8.08 -14.12
N ASP A 414 11.93 -7.93 -15.12
CA ASP A 414 13.37 -7.65 -14.99
C ASP A 414 13.75 -6.42 -14.12
N SER A 415 12.88 -5.43 -13.88
CA SER A 415 13.14 -4.31 -12.94
C SER A 415 12.39 -4.40 -11.61
N LEU A 416 11.50 -5.38 -11.48
CA LEU A 416 10.85 -5.74 -10.23
C LEU A 416 11.46 -7.06 -9.79
N ARG A 417 12.39 -7.00 -8.84
CA ARG A 417 12.84 -8.18 -8.14
C ARG A 417 11.68 -8.69 -7.28
N VAL A 418 10.88 -9.58 -7.85
CA VAL A 418 9.83 -10.28 -7.12
C VAL A 418 10.51 -11.38 -6.33
N SER A 419 10.67 -11.14 -5.04
CA SER A 419 11.22 -12.10 -4.10
C SER A 419 10.07 -12.79 -3.37
N VAL A 420 9.78 -14.02 -3.75
CA VAL A 420 8.93 -14.90 -2.96
C VAL A 420 9.81 -15.59 -1.94
N ALA A 421 9.50 -15.45 -0.66
CA ALA A 421 10.12 -16.20 0.39
C ALA A 421 9.06 -16.99 1.18
N ALA A 422 9.44 -18.19 1.59
CA ALA A 422 8.65 -19.01 2.49
C ALA A 422 9.61 -19.64 3.48
N GLY A 423 9.22 -19.70 4.74
CA GLY A 423 10.11 -20.15 5.77
C GLY A 423 9.40 -20.70 6.99
N ALA A 424 10.22 -21.23 7.88
CA ALA A 424 9.82 -21.61 9.22
C ALA A 424 10.83 -21.03 10.22
N GLU A 425 10.33 -20.62 11.37
CA GLU A 425 11.12 -20.11 12.49
C GLU A 425 10.71 -20.87 13.75
N ALA A 426 11.69 -21.28 14.55
CA ALA A 426 11.43 -21.71 15.91
C ALA A 426 11.93 -20.61 16.85
N PHE A 427 11.07 -20.19 17.77
CA PHE A 427 11.33 -19.10 18.68
C PHE A 427 11.34 -19.61 20.11
N PHE A 428 12.42 -19.31 20.82
CA PHE A 428 12.68 -19.70 22.19
C PHE A 428 12.80 -18.44 23.04
N TYR A 429 12.22 -18.49 24.23
CA TYR A 429 12.44 -17.50 25.27
C TYR A 429 13.28 -18.12 26.37
N SER A 430 14.25 -17.35 26.87
CA SER A 430 15.08 -17.73 27.99
C SER A 430 15.26 -16.50 28.88
N ALA A 431 14.83 -16.61 30.13
CA ALA A 431 15.17 -15.61 31.13
C ALA A 431 16.56 -15.95 31.66
N ILE A 432 17.54 -15.10 31.34
CA ILE A 432 18.88 -15.20 31.93
C ILE A 432 18.78 -14.54 33.30
N GLY A 433 18.57 -15.38 34.31
CA GLY A 433 18.44 -14.93 35.68
C GLY A 433 19.66 -14.13 36.11
N ALA A 434 19.45 -13.16 36.99
CA ALA A 434 20.51 -12.60 37.81
C ALA A 434 20.95 -13.63 38.88
N GLU A 435 21.28 -14.87 38.49
CA GLU A 435 22.06 -15.76 39.35
C GLU A 435 23.38 -15.04 39.58
N GLU A 436 23.49 -14.41 40.74
CA GLU A 436 24.68 -13.71 41.18
C GLU A 436 25.23 -12.83 40.05
N ARG A 437 24.60 -11.69 39.74
CA ARG A 437 25.31 -10.62 39.03
C ARG A 437 26.59 -10.42 39.83
N ARG A 438 27.69 -11.04 39.35
CA ARG A 438 28.99 -11.01 39.99
C ARG A 438 29.20 -9.59 40.41
N ASP A 439 29.58 -9.40 41.67
CA ASP A 439 30.17 -8.16 42.14
C ASP A 439 31.04 -7.63 41.00
N SER A 440 30.51 -6.62 40.31
CA SER A 440 31.39 -5.83 39.46
C SER A 440 32.28 -5.09 40.45
N GLU A 441 33.49 -4.68 40.05
CA GLU A 441 34.41 -4.03 40.98
C GLU A 441 33.76 -2.86 41.77
N ASN A 442 32.67 -2.29 41.25
CA ASN A 442 31.99 -1.09 41.75
C ASN A 442 30.49 -1.24 42.12
N VAL A 443 29.82 -2.38 41.89
CA VAL A 443 28.38 -2.56 42.22
C VAL A 443 28.07 -3.99 42.69
N SER A 444 27.40 -4.12 43.84
CA SER A 444 26.94 -5.40 44.42
C SER A 444 25.45 -5.36 44.79
N TYR A 445 24.71 -6.44 44.52
CA TYR A 445 23.29 -6.59 44.88
C TYR A 445 23.10 -7.75 45.87
N ASP A 446 22.61 -7.46 47.07
CA ASP A 446 22.27 -8.45 48.08
C ASP A 446 20.77 -8.78 48.03
N TYR A 447 20.45 -9.96 47.50
CA TYR A 447 19.08 -10.48 47.40
C TYR A 447 18.62 -11.17 48.70
N THR A 448 19.39 -11.12 49.78
CA THR A 448 19.01 -11.73 51.07
C THR A 448 17.70 -11.15 51.57
N GLY A 449 16.72 -12.01 51.81
CA GLY A 449 15.38 -11.63 52.27
C GLY A 449 14.27 -11.76 51.23
N ARG A 450 14.60 -11.93 49.93
CA ARG A 450 13.58 -12.22 48.90
C ARG A 450 12.85 -13.53 49.21
N ARG A 451 11.54 -13.57 48.98
CA ARG A 451 10.73 -14.77 49.25
C ARG A 451 10.35 -15.48 47.96
N GLN A 452 10.16 -14.74 46.87
CA GLN A 452 9.63 -15.29 45.63
C GLN A 452 10.58 -15.09 44.45
N ARG A 453 10.57 -16.05 43.52
CA ARG A 453 11.21 -15.95 42.20
C ARG A 453 10.29 -16.42 41.10
N MET A 454 10.43 -15.83 39.91
CA MET A 454 9.70 -16.25 38.73
C MET A 454 10.57 -17.15 37.84
N THR A 455 10.05 -18.31 37.47
CA THR A 455 10.65 -19.22 36.49
C THR A 455 9.74 -19.33 35.28
N TYR A 456 10.31 -19.42 34.09
CA TYR A 456 9.56 -19.44 32.84
C TYR A 456 9.73 -20.78 32.15
N GLU A 457 8.63 -21.49 31.98
CA GLU A 457 8.55 -22.78 31.30
C GLU A 457 7.91 -22.57 29.92
N VAL A 458 8.65 -21.90 29.03
CA VAL A 458 8.16 -21.52 27.69
C VAL A 458 8.36 -22.66 26.70
N SER A 459 7.27 -23.10 26.08
CA SER A 459 7.34 -24.05 24.97
C SER A 459 7.88 -23.35 23.72
N PRO A 460 8.70 -24.02 22.89
CA PRO A 460 9.16 -23.46 21.63
C PRO A 460 7.96 -23.09 20.74
N ILE A 461 8.00 -21.90 20.17
CA ILE A 461 6.96 -21.41 19.26
C ILE A 461 7.43 -21.70 17.84
N LEU A 462 6.63 -22.44 17.07
CA LEU A 462 6.94 -22.78 15.69
C LEU A 462 6.08 -21.95 14.74
N LEU A 463 6.72 -21.12 13.93
CA LEU A 463 6.08 -20.24 12.98
C LEU A 463 6.36 -20.73 11.56
N ALA A 464 5.35 -20.66 10.69
CA ALA A 464 5.51 -20.81 9.25
C ALA A 464 5.02 -19.53 8.58
N TYR A 465 5.79 -19.01 7.63
CA TYR A 465 5.43 -17.78 6.95
C TYR A 465 5.69 -17.88 5.45
N ALA A 466 4.94 -17.08 4.70
CA ALA A 466 5.14 -16.84 3.29
C ALA A 466 5.08 -15.33 3.06
N ASN A 467 6.13 -14.78 2.47
CA ASN A 467 6.22 -13.36 2.16
C ASN A 467 6.49 -13.17 0.66
N LEU A 468 5.69 -12.30 0.05
CA LEU A 468 5.92 -11.78 -1.28
C LEU A 468 6.51 -10.39 -1.11
N LYS A 469 7.79 -10.23 -1.47
CA LYS A 469 8.43 -8.93 -1.55
C LYS A 469 8.56 -8.53 -3.00
N VAL A 470 8.04 -7.36 -3.35
CA VAL A 470 8.25 -6.77 -4.68
C VAL A 470 9.22 -5.63 -4.49
N ASN A 471 10.49 -5.87 -4.84
CA ASN A 471 11.54 -4.88 -4.74
C ASN A 471 11.82 -4.25 -6.11
N LEU A 472 12.03 -2.95 -6.17
CA LEU A 472 12.52 -2.23 -7.33
C LEU A 472 13.98 -1.86 -7.07
N ASP A 473 14.87 -2.40 -7.89
CA ASP A 473 16.31 -2.13 -7.83
C ASP A 473 16.61 -0.76 -8.46
N TRP A 474 17.12 0.19 -7.67
CA TRP A 474 17.42 1.55 -8.13
C TRP A 474 18.91 1.78 -8.30
N VAL A 475 19.38 2.08 -9.53
CA VAL A 475 20.70 2.65 -9.85
C VAL A 475 21.82 2.23 -8.88
N GLN A 476 22.12 0.92 -8.83
CA GLN A 476 23.18 0.29 -8.00
C GLN A 476 22.87 0.04 -6.51
N LEU A 477 21.70 0.44 -6.02
CA LEU A 477 21.15 0.02 -4.74
C LEU A 477 20.22 -1.19 -4.96
N PRO A 478 20.69 -2.43 -4.76
CA PRO A 478 19.78 -3.57 -4.71
C PRO A 478 18.76 -3.36 -3.59
N ASP A 479 17.50 -3.70 -3.83
CA ASP A 479 16.40 -3.58 -2.87
C ASP A 479 16.07 -2.13 -2.43
N ALA A 480 16.34 -1.13 -3.28
CA ALA A 480 16.14 0.29 -2.96
C ALA A 480 14.70 0.69 -2.62
N VAL A 481 13.72 -0.04 -3.13
CA VAL A 481 12.29 0.21 -2.90
C VAL A 481 11.62 -1.14 -2.75
N GLY A 482 11.02 -1.44 -1.58
CA GLY A 482 10.44 -2.76 -1.33
C GLY A 482 9.01 -2.69 -0.82
N LEU A 483 8.08 -3.32 -1.54
CA LEU A 483 6.73 -3.57 -1.08
C LEU A 483 6.68 -4.97 -0.46
N ASN A 484 6.49 -5.05 0.85
CA ASN A 484 6.47 -6.31 1.58
C ASN A 484 5.02 -6.74 1.85
N LEU A 485 4.51 -7.69 1.07
CA LEU A 485 3.25 -8.38 1.34
C LEU A 485 3.57 -9.70 2.06
N GLY A 486 3.68 -9.62 3.39
CA GLY A 486 3.92 -10.77 4.25
C GLY A 486 2.64 -11.36 4.80
N PHE A 487 2.45 -12.67 4.68
CA PHE A 487 1.48 -13.43 5.48
C PHE A 487 2.25 -14.46 6.30
N ALA A 488 2.35 -14.24 7.61
CA ALA A 488 2.77 -15.31 8.53
C ALA A 488 1.50 -16.04 9.01
N THR A 489 1.51 -17.36 8.96
CA THR A 489 0.37 -18.17 9.44
C THR A 489 0.80 -18.91 10.70
N ASP A 490 0.15 -18.64 11.84
CA ASP A 490 0.27 -19.53 13.02
C ASP A 490 -0.54 -20.80 12.77
N ARG A 491 0.05 -21.76 12.05
CA ARG A 491 -0.51 -23.11 11.96
C ARG A 491 0.57 -24.17 12.00
N ALA A 492 1.12 -24.40 13.19
CA ALA A 492 1.67 -25.72 13.58
C ALA A 492 1.94 -25.87 15.09
N PHE A 493 0.90 -26.28 15.83
CA PHE A 493 0.92 -27.08 17.07
C PHE A 493 1.27 -26.38 18.40
N ARG A 494 0.24 -25.76 19.02
CA ARG A 494 -0.03 -25.60 20.49
C ARG A 494 0.00 -24.18 21.10
N SER A 495 0.63 -23.17 20.51
CA SER A 495 0.96 -21.91 21.24
C SER A 495 0.09 -20.67 20.99
N GLY A 496 -0.98 -20.76 20.18
CA GLY A 496 -2.02 -19.72 20.05
C GLY A 496 -1.50 -18.28 19.94
N GLY A 497 -0.57 -18.03 19.02
CA GLY A 497 0.10 -16.74 18.86
C GLY A 497 -0.06 -16.17 17.45
N GLU A 498 0.38 -14.95 17.25
CA GLU A 498 0.35 -14.25 15.97
C GLU A 498 1.63 -13.43 15.81
N LEU A 499 2.23 -13.50 14.62
CA LEU A 499 3.34 -12.65 14.22
C LEU A 499 2.85 -11.88 12.98
N GLU A 500 2.72 -10.58 13.08
CA GLU A 500 2.35 -9.73 11.95
C GLU A 500 3.54 -8.85 11.56
N GLN A 501 3.73 -8.67 10.26
CA GLN A 501 4.65 -7.67 9.73
C GLN A 501 3.83 -6.48 9.24
N GLY A 502 4.10 -5.31 9.82
CA GLY A 502 3.46 -4.06 9.45
C GLY A 502 4.29 -3.22 8.51
N SER A 503 3.77 -2.03 8.24
CA SER A 503 4.42 -0.99 7.46
C SER A 503 4.58 0.27 8.33
N LEU A 504 5.63 1.07 8.13
CA LEU A 504 5.77 2.32 8.89
C LEU A 504 4.68 3.31 8.49
N GLY A 505 4.31 3.34 7.20
CA GLY A 505 3.16 4.10 6.73
C GLY A 505 1.89 3.80 7.51
N SER A 506 1.60 2.52 7.81
CA SER A 506 0.37 2.13 8.52
C SER A 506 0.40 2.61 9.97
N GLU A 507 1.56 2.54 10.61
CA GLU A 507 1.75 3.08 11.96
C GLU A 507 1.65 4.61 12.04
N LEU A 508 1.94 5.29 10.93
CA LEU A 508 1.77 6.74 10.80
C LEU A 508 0.35 7.15 10.35
N GLY A 509 -0.58 6.20 10.26
CA GLY A 509 -1.97 6.45 9.83
C GLY A 509 -2.16 6.54 8.31
N ALA A 510 -1.12 6.27 7.51
CA ALA A 510 -1.23 6.14 6.06
C ALA A 510 -1.60 4.70 5.70
N GLU A 511 -2.72 4.49 5.04
CA GLU A 511 -3.25 3.15 4.78
C GLU A 511 -3.12 2.71 3.31
N GLY A 512 -3.13 1.39 3.07
CA GLY A 512 -3.12 0.81 1.72
C GLY A 512 -1.90 1.23 0.90
N LEU A 513 -2.11 1.61 -0.35
CA LEU A 513 -1.01 2.03 -1.22
C LEU A 513 -0.43 3.39 -0.83
N ALA A 514 -1.11 4.23 -0.05
CA ALA A 514 -0.51 5.44 0.51
C ALA A 514 0.54 5.08 1.58
N SER A 515 0.23 4.06 2.38
CA SER A 515 1.18 3.38 3.27
C SER A 515 2.40 2.89 2.49
N ASP A 516 2.13 2.16 1.40
CA ASP A 516 3.17 1.62 0.54
C ASP A 516 3.98 2.72 -0.13
N ALA A 517 3.34 3.79 -0.60
CA ALA A 517 3.98 4.95 -1.22
C ALA A 517 4.85 5.72 -0.22
N LEU A 518 4.43 5.82 1.04
CA LEU A 518 5.24 6.42 2.10
C LEU A 518 6.46 5.55 2.38
N ASN A 519 6.30 4.23 2.52
CA ASN A 519 7.43 3.31 2.69
C ASN A 519 8.37 3.32 1.49
N ILE A 520 7.83 3.36 0.27
CA ILE A 520 8.58 3.51 -0.98
C ILE A 520 9.35 4.84 -0.95
N GLY A 521 8.71 5.94 -0.57
CA GLY A 521 9.34 7.26 -0.45
C GLY A 521 10.48 7.27 0.56
N LEU A 522 10.28 6.66 1.73
CA LEU A 522 11.33 6.49 2.73
C LEU A 522 12.48 5.62 2.21
N ALA A 523 12.19 4.50 1.56
CA ALA A 523 13.19 3.62 0.98
C ALA A 523 14.03 4.32 -0.11
N VAL A 524 13.39 5.12 -0.98
CA VAL A 524 14.08 5.98 -1.97
C VAL A 524 15.03 6.97 -1.29
N LEU A 525 14.67 7.48 -0.11
CA LEU A 525 15.53 8.36 0.67
C LEU A 525 16.66 7.62 1.38
N GLY A 526 16.73 6.28 1.32
CA GLY A 526 17.70 5.46 2.06
C GLY A 526 17.27 5.14 3.49
N VAL A 527 16.02 5.45 3.85
CA VAL A 527 15.42 5.12 5.14
C VAL A 527 14.84 3.71 5.06
N GLN A 528 15.42 2.80 5.83
CA GLN A 528 14.89 1.47 6.08
C GLN A 528 13.95 1.51 7.29
N SER A 529 12.76 0.96 7.13
CA SER A 529 11.83 0.77 8.23
C SER A 529 11.37 -0.68 8.32
N SER A 530 11.23 -1.20 9.54
CA SER A 530 10.58 -2.49 9.77
C SER A 530 9.66 -2.43 10.98
N VAL A 531 8.43 -2.90 10.78
CA VAL A 531 7.43 -2.99 11.84
C VAL A 531 7.11 -4.46 12.10
N ARG A 532 7.20 -4.88 13.36
CA ARG A 532 6.95 -6.25 13.81
C ARG A 532 6.00 -6.22 15.00
N TYR A 533 4.90 -6.97 14.89
CA TYR A 533 4.03 -7.27 16.03
C TYR A 533 4.14 -8.76 16.33
N ALA A 534 4.37 -9.10 17.59
CA ALA A 534 4.37 -10.46 18.07
C ALA A 534 3.47 -10.58 19.29
N SER A 535 2.60 -11.57 19.31
CA SER A 535 1.76 -11.92 20.45
C SER A 535 1.77 -13.44 20.60
N PHE A 536 2.12 -13.96 21.77
CA PHE A 536 2.08 -15.41 21.98
C PHE A 536 1.69 -15.78 23.40
N THR A 537 0.95 -16.89 23.51
CA THR A 537 0.64 -17.57 24.77
C THR A 537 1.26 -18.96 24.75
N ALA A 538 2.53 -19.06 25.18
CA ALA A 538 3.33 -20.27 25.01
C ALA A 538 3.98 -20.71 26.32
N GLY A 539 3.41 -21.74 26.96
CA GLY A 539 3.92 -22.27 28.23
C GLY A 539 3.42 -21.50 29.46
N GLU A 540 4.20 -21.50 30.53
CA GLU A 540 3.78 -21.04 31.85
C GLU A 540 4.85 -20.19 32.55
N ALA A 541 4.41 -19.15 33.26
CA ALA A 541 5.20 -18.43 34.25
C ALA A 541 4.83 -18.99 35.63
N VAL A 542 5.84 -19.46 36.37
CA VAL A 542 5.68 -20.15 37.65
C VAL A 542 6.37 -19.32 38.73
N VAL A 543 5.64 -19.01 39.79
CA VAL A 543 6.18 -18.36 40.99
C VAL A 543 6.64 -19.46 41.94
N ARG A 544 7.89 -19.37 42.41
CA ARG A 544 8.49 -20.32 43.34
C ARG A 544 8.98 -19.61 44.59
N ASP A 545 8.83 -20.26 45.72
CA ASP A 545 9.46 -19.85 46.98
C ASP A 545 10.99 -20.02 46.88
N VAL A 546 11.75 -19.00 47.26
CA VAL A 546 13.21 -19.00 47.10
C VAL A 546 13.90 -19.94 48.10
N ALA A 547 13.34 -20.12 49.30
CA ALA A 547 13.96 -20.92 50.34
C ALA A 547 13.73 -22.43 50.15
N THR A 548 12.55 -22.79 49.63
CA THR A 548 12.09 -24.19 49.53
C THR A 548 11.99 -24.70 48.10
N ASP A 549 12.06 -23.80 47.10
CA ASP A 549 11.81 -24.05 45.68
C ASP A 549 10.40 -24.61 45.34
N VAL A 550 9.48 -24.50 46.30
CA VAL A 550 8.09 -24.94 46.15
C VAL A 550 7.34 -23.95 45.25
N GLU A 551 6.55 -24.49 44.32
CA GLU A 551 5.65 -23.70 43.48
C GLU A 551 4.54 -23.04 44.32
N LEU A 552 4.45 -21.72 44.25
CA LEU A 552 3.44 -20.90 44.92
C LEU A 552 2.26 -20.57 44.00
N GLY A 553 2.48 -20.55 42.69
CA GLY A 553 1.44 -20.28 41.70
C GLY A 553 1.94 -20.36 40.27
N ARG A 554 1.00 -20.44 39.31
CA ARG A 554 1.30 -20.54 37.88
C ARG A 554 0.29 -19.79 37.03
N ALA A 555 0.74 -19.22 35.93
CA ALA A 555 -0.11 -18.56 34.95
C ALA A 555 0.41 -18.82 33.53
N PRO A 556 -0.45 -18.75 32.49
CA PRO A 556 0.01 -18.80 31.12
C PRO A 556 1.02 -17.70 30.83
N PHE A 557 2.14 -18.05 30.20
CA PHE A 557 3.12 -17.08 29.75
C PHE A 557 2.56 -16.32 28.55
N LYS A 558 2.26 -15.03 28.74
CA LYS A 558 1.77 -14.13 27.70
C LYS A 558 2.85 -13.12 27.38
N PHE A 559 3.24 -13.06 26.12
CA PHE A 559 4.13 -12.04 25.60
C PHE A 559 3.42 -11.27 24.50
N LYS A 560 3.58 -9.96 24.54
CA LYS A 560 3.21 -9.07 23.46
C LYS A 560 4.37 -8.14 23.18
N MET A 561 4.64 -7.87 21.91
CA MET A 561 5.69 -6.97 21.45
C MET A 561 5.24 -6.22 20.21
N THR A 562 5.47 -4.92 20.20
CA THR A 562 5.47 -4.06 19.03
C THR A 562 6.87 -3.47 18.89
N GLN A 563 7.50 -3.71 17.76
CA GLN A 563 8.81 -3.19 17.44
C GLN A 563 8.75 -2.42 16.11
N ILE A 564 9.18 -1.17 16.15
CA ILE A 564 9.30 -0.30 14.99
C ILE A 564 10.75 0.16 14.89
N ASP A 565 11.47 -0.35 13.92
CA ASP A 565 12.83 0.11 13.60
C ASP A 565 12.75 1.08 12.43
N VAL A 566 13.39 2.25 12.56
CA VAL A 566 13.55 3.24 11.49
C VAL A 566 14.99 3.69 11.47
N GLY A 567 15.69 3.50 10.35
CA GLY A 567 17.09 3.88 10.26
C GLY A 567 17.55 4.15 8.86
N TYR A 568 18.70 4.78 8.75
CA TYR A 568 19.32 5.16 7.50
C TYR A 568 20.47 4.20 7.20
N ASP A 569 20.47 3.57 6.02
CA ASP A 569 21.61 2.74 5.61
C ASP A 569 22.75 3.63 5.17
N ILE A 570 23.80 3.73 6.00
CA ILE A 570 24.99 4.53 5.71
C ILE A 570 26.08 3.74 4.99
N ALA A 571 25.85 2.46 4.65
CA ALA A 571 26.87 1.66 3.96
C ALA A 571 27.27 2.26 2.61
N PHE A 572 26.36 2.94 1.92
CA PHE A 572 26.68 3.59 0.64
C PHE A 572 27.71 4.73 0.79
N LEU A 573 27.80 5.38 1.95
CA LEU A 573 28.81 6.43 2.21
C LEU A 573 30.23 5.87 2.22
N LEU A 574 30.38 4.56 2.48
CA LEU A 574 31.65 3.86 2.52
C LEU A 574 32.09 3.36 1.13
N GLY A 575 31.23 3.47 0.11
CA GLY A 575 31.54 3.14 -1.29
C GLY A 575 32.14 1.74 -1.47
N ALA A 576 33.19 1.65 -2.28
CA ALA A 576 33.88 0.38 -2.56
C ALA A 576 34.61 -0.22 -1.33
N ASP A 577 34.84 0.57 -0.28
CA ASP A 577 35.55 0.10 0.91
C ASP A 577 34.64 -0.71 1.84
N ALA A 578 33.30 -0.55 1.77
CA ALA A 578 32.34 -1.41 2.47
C ALA A 578 32.50 -2.89 2.07
N GLY A 579 32.60 -3.15 0.76
CA GLY A 579 32.79 -4.50 0.22
C GLY A 579 34.11 -5.15 0.64
N LYS A 580 35.17 -4.35 0.85
CA LYS A 580 36.46 -4.85 1.37
C LYS A 580 36.36 -5.26 2.85
N ALA A 581 35.45 -4.62 3.60
CA ALA A 581 35.20 -4.93 5.00
C ALA A 581 34.17 -6.05 5.22
N PHE A 582 33.73 -6.72 4.14
CA PHE A 582 32.60 -7.65 4.17
C PHE A 582 31.32 -7.02 4.73
N LEU A 583 31.16 -5.70 4.68
CA LEU A 583 29.97 -5.02 5.20
C LEU A 583 28.89 -5.00 4.11
N GLU A 584 27.77 -5.68 4.34
CA GLU A 584 26.65 -5.72 3.41
C GLU A 584 25.70 -4.52 3.59
N TYR A 585 25.39 -4.16 4.84
CA TYR A 585 24.64 -2.94 5.18
C TYR A 585 25.04 -2.45 6.57
N LEU A 586 24.84 -1.16 6.82
CA LEU A 586 25.03 -0.53 8.13
C LEU A 586 23.97 0.54 8.33
N VAL A 587 22.98 0.22 9.17
CA VAL A 587 21.85 1.09 9.47
C VAL A 587 22.10 1.81 10.79
N VAL A 588 21.95 3.13 10.78
CA VAL A 588 21.92 3.96 12.00
C VAL A 588 20.49 4.49 12.17
N GLY A 589 19.87 4.26 13.32
CA GLY A 589 18.45 4.55 13.45
C GLY A 589 17.91 4.55 14.87
N GLY A 590 16.60 4.72 14.95
CA GLY A 590 15.81 4.58 16.15
C GLY A 590 15.01 3.27 16.16
N ARG A 591 14.70 2.80 17.37
CA ARG A 591 13.81 1.66 17.65
C ARG A 591 12.79 2.09 18.69
N TYR A 592 11.52 1.91 18.37
CA TYR A 592 10.44 1.90 19.36
C TYR A 592 10.16 0.44 19.73
N PHE A 593 10.13 0.16 21.02
CA PHE A 593 9.94 -1.20 21.54
C PHE A 593 8.95 -1.18 22.69
N ASP A 594 7.75 -1.70 22.46
CA ASP A 594 6.67 -1.85 23.46
C ASP A 594 6.46 -3.34 23.69
N TYR A 595 6.80 -3.84 24.89
CA TYR A 595 6.58 -5.25 25.20
C TYR A 595 6.05 -5.48 26.62
N GLN A 596 5.28 -6.55 26.77
CA GLN A 596 4.61 -6.95 28.01
C GLN A 596 5.02 -8.37 28.40
N LEU A 597 5.46 -8.54 29.66
CA LEU A 597 5.86 -9.83 30.24
C LEU A 597 5.41 -10.00 31.70
N PRO A 598 5.05 -11.22 32.15
CA PRO A 598 4.87 -11.50 33.57
C PRO A 598 6.20 -11.36 34.32
N ARG A 599 6.25 -10.64 35.44
CA ARG A 599 7.47 -10.42 36.26
C ARG A 599 7.15 -10.39 37.76
N ILE A 600 8.19 -10.60 38.57
CA ILE A 600 8.31 -10.11 39.95
C ILE A 600 9.45 -9.09 39.92
N LEU A 601 9.22 -7.89 40.44
CA LEU A 601 10.21 -6.83 40.54
C LEU A 601 10.78 -6.79 41.95
N TYR A 602 12.05 -6.44 42.07
CA TYR A 602 12.76 -6.35 43.34
C TYR A 602 13.23 -4.92 43.57
N GLU A 603 12.81 -4.32 44.69
CA GLU A 603 13.30 -3.01 45.10
C GLU A 603 14.56 -3.18 45.96
N PHE A 604 15.59 -2.43 45.60
CA PHE A 604 16.83 -2.32 46.32
C PHE A 604 17.06 -0.89 46.80
N GLU A 605 17.74 -0.76 47.93
CA GLU A 605 18.18 0.52 48.48
C GLU A 605 19.70 0.53 48.61
N ASP A 606 20.31 1.64 48.21
CA ASP A 606 21.74 1.88 48.41
C ASP A 606 22.04 2.09 49.90
N GLN A 607 22.95 1.27 50.45
CA GLN A 607 23.31 1.33 51.85
C GLN A 607 24.24 2.50 52.17
N ASP A 608 25.11 2.88 51.22
CA ASP A 608 26.09 3.94 51.43
C ASP A 608 26.29 4.71 50.12
N PRO A 609 25.46 5.74 49.85
CA PRO A 609 25.60 6.57 48.65
C PRO A 609 26.91 7.38 48.62
N SER A 610 27.73 7.33 49.69
CA SER A 610 29.05 7.96 49.75
C SER A 610 30.23 7.00 49.52
N ASP A 611 30.00 5.68 49.47
CA ASP A 611 31.02 4.68 49.12
C ASP A 611 31.27 4.73 47.60
N GLU A 612 32.53 4.53 47.18
CA GLU A 612 32.88 4.37 45.76
C GLU A 612 32.25 3.11 45.17
N ARG A 613 31.86 2.16 46.02
CA ARG A 613 31.12 0.95 45.66
C ARG A 613 29.65 1.07 46.07
N ALA A 614 28.76 1.10 45.07
CA ALA A 614 27.33 1.08 45.33
C ALA A 614 26.89 -0.31 45.84
N ARG A 615 26.34 -0.38 47.06
CA ARG A 615 25.87 -1.63 47.67
C ARG A 615 24.37 -1.58 47.88
N TYR A 616 23.68 -2.36 47.08
CA TYR A 616 22.23 -2.41 47.05
C TYR A 616 21.74 -3.58 47.89
N THR A 617 20.89 -3.32 48.89
CA THR A 617 20.23 -4.37 49.68
C THR A 617 18.76 -4.45 49.33
N TYR A 618 18.27 -5.68 49.19
CA TYR A 618 16.86 -5.98 49.00
C TYR A 618 15.97 -5.36 50.09
N GLN A 619 14.87 -4.74 49.66
CA GLN A 619 13.88 -4.12 50.55
C GLN A 619 12.54 -4.84 50.50
N ARG A 620 11.99 -4.99 49.30
CA ARG A 620 10.68 -5.62 49.04
C ARG A 620 10.59 -6.17 47.62
N GLU A 621 9.60 -7.02 47.39
CA GLU A 621 9.30 -7.59 46.08
C GLU A 621 7.86 -7.26 45.66
N SER A 622 7.61 -7.16 44.36
CA SER A 622 6.26 -6.98 43.84
C SER A 622 5.52 -8.32 43.83
N PRO A 623 4.17 -8.34 43.86
CA PRO A 623 3.44 -9.52 43.45
C PRO A 623 3.72 -9.84 41.97
N ALA A 624 3.49 -11.08 41.58
CA ALA A 624 3.57 -11.50 40.18
C ALA A 624 2.54 -10.74 39.34
N GLN A 625 2.99 -9.99 38.34
CA GLN A 625 2.16 -9.10 37.54
C GLN A 625 2.64 -9.01 36.09
N LEU A 626 1.78 -8.55 35.18
CA LEU A 626 2.20 -8.21 33.82
C LEU A 626 2.83 -6.81 33.82
N VAL A 627 4.13 -6.74 33.56
CA VAL A 627 4.87 -5.48 33.46
C VAL A 627 4.89 -5.04 32.00
N ASN A 628 4.45 -3.81 31.75
CA ASN A 628 4.50 -3.20 30.44
C ASN A 628 5.68 -2.23 30.33
N SER A 629 6.56 -2.46 29.36
CA SER A 629 7.78 -1.71 29.16
C SER A 629 7.79 -1.08 27.77
N ARG A 630 7.92 0.25 27.72
CA ARG A 630 8.01 1.03 26.48
C ARG A 630 9.34 1.73 26.40
N TYR A 631 10.12 1.45 25.37
CA TYR A 631 11.44 2.01 25.16
C TYR A 631 11.53 2.74 23.83
N TYR A 632 12.22 3.88 23.87
CA TYR A 632 12.69 4.62 22.71
C TYR A 632 14.20 4.52 22.70
N MET A 633 14.73 3.85 21.68
CA MET A 633 16.14 3.52 21.59
C MET A 633 16.75 4.12 20.32
N ALA A 634 18.03 4.41 20.39
CA ALA A 634 18.86 4.74 19.23
C ALA A 634 19.99 3.72 19.13
N GLY A 635 20.38 3.38 17.92
CA GLY A 635 21.35 2.31 17.73
C GLY A 635 21.84 2.12 16.32
N VAL A 636 22.64 1.06 16.19
CA VAL A 636 23.26 0.66 14.94
C VAL A 636 22.98 -0.81 14.68
N LYS A 637 22.77 -1.15 13.40
CA LYS A 637 22.57 -2.52 12.94
C LYS A 637 23.41 -2.76 11.70
N GLY A 638 24.23 -3.81 11.70
CA GLY A 638 25.08 -4.14 10.57
C GLY A 638 25.01 -5.62 10.20
N ARG A 639 25.21 -5.92 8.92
CA ARG A 639 25.43 -7.27 8.41
C ARG A 639 26.81 -7.39 7.79
N PHE A 640 27.50 -8.46 8.13
CA PHE A 640 28.84 -8.77 7.69
C PHE A 640 28.86 -10.10 6.93
N GLY A 641 29.24 -10.12 5.67
CA GLY A 641 29.32 -11.30 4.82
C GLY A 641 29.88 -11.01 3.43
N PRO A 642 30.12 -12.05 2.61
CA PRO A 642 30.64 -11.91 1.26
C PRO A 642 29.58 -11.42 0.25
N GLY A 643 28.40 -10.97 0.73
CA GLY A 643 27.29 -10.54 -0.10
C GLY A 643 26.55 -11.70 -0.74
N GLU A 644 25.64 -11.37 -1.66
CA GLU A 644 24.83 -12.37 -2.34
C GLU A 644 25.58 -13.14 -3.43
N THR A 645 26.73 -12.65 -3.91
CA THR A 645 27.40 -13.16 -5.13
C THR A 645 27.94 -14.57 -4.98
N ALA A 646 28.38 -14.97 -3.78
CA ALA A 646 28.94 -16.29 -3.55
C ALA A 646 27.85 -17.37 -3.53
N ARG A 647 28.17 -18.57 -4.07
CA ARG A 647 27.25 -19.72 -4.02
C ARG A 647 26.92 -20.14 -2.59
N PHE A 648 27.89 -20.04 -1.69
CA PHE A 648 27.72 -20.19 -0.27
C PHE A 648 28.24 -18.91 0.40
N ALA A 649 27.35 -18.21 1.09
CA ALA A 649 27.62 -16.91 1.69
C ALA A 649 27.25 -16.95 3.18
N PRO A 650 28.20 -17.29 4.07
CA PRO A 650 28.00 -17.12 5.50
C PRO A 650 27.96 -15.63 5.85
N TYR A 651 27.14 -15.26 6.81
CA TYR A 651 27.05 -13.89 7.27
C TYR A 651 26.75 -13.82 8.76
N PHE A 652 27.05 -12.67 9.33
CA PHE A 652 26.82 -12.33 10.73
C PHE A 652 26.08 -11.00 10.80
N ASP A 653 25.00 -10.95 11.56
CA ASP A 653 24.28 -9.71 11.86
C ASP A 653 24.58 -9.31 13.30
N MET A 654 24.72 -8.01 13.53
CA MET A 654 24.85 -7.43 14.86
C MET A 654 23.99 -6.18 14.94
N ALA A 655 23.25 -6.04 16.02
CA ALA A 655 22.43 -4.88 16.32
C ALA A 655 22.68 -4.45 17.76
N LEU A 656 22.83 -3.15 17.97
CA LEU A 656 23.05 -2.58 19.29
C LEU A 656 22.21 -1.33 19.42
N PHE A 657 21.23 -1.37 20.31
CA PHE A 657 20.33 -0.26 20.60
C PHE A 657 20.40 0.08 22.09
N PHE A 658 20.43 1.38 22.38
CA PHE A 658 20.38 1.89 23.74
C PHE A 658 19.33 2.98 23.83
N GLY A 659 18.61 3.01 24.95
CA GLY A 659 17.66 4.07 25.20
C GLY A 659 16.95 3.90 26.52
N GLY A 660 15.74 4.41 26.57
CA GLY A 660 14.92 4.28 27.76
C GLY A 660 13.47 4.63 27.51
N GLY A 661 12.67 4.46 28.56
CA GLY A 661 11.27 4.85 28.54
C GLY A 661 10.49 4.25 29.71
N GLY A 662 9.19 4.50 29.72
CA GLY A 662 8.32 4.18 30.86
C GLY A 662 8.09 2.69 31.04
N THR A 663 8.27 2.22 32.27
CA THR A 663 7.83 0.89 32.71
C THR A 663 6.75 1.07 33.77
N HIS A 664 5.60 0.44 33.58
CA HIS A 664 4.46 0.51 34.50
C HIS A 664 4.39 -0.77 35.33
N TYR A 665 4.35 -0.62 36.64
CA TYR A 665 4.27 -1.71 37.62
C TYR A 665 3.62 -1.22 38.92
N TYR A 666 3.42 -2.11 39.88
CA TYR A 666 2.98 -1.73 41.22
C TYR A 666 3.64 -2.57 42.31
N PHE A 667 3.80 -1.98 43.49
CA PHE A 667 4.11 -2.70 44.72
C PHE A 667 2.89 -2.74 45.64
N LEU A 668 2.90 -3.64 46.62
CA LEU A 668 1.92 -3.59 47.70
C LEU A 668 2.36 -2.57 48.75
N ARG A 669 1.41 -1.80 49.28
CA ARG A 669 1.64 -0.88 50.40
C ARG A 669 2.03 -1.67 51.65
N ASP A 670 1.29 -2.75 51.92
CA ASP A 670 1.59 -3.72 52.97
C ASP A 670 2.01 -5.06 52.33
N ASP A 671 3.31 -5.40 52.37
CA ASP A 671 3.95 -6.56 51.70
C ASP A 671 3.84 -7.91 52.46
N PRO A 672 2.79 -8.11 53.27
CA PRO A 672 2.14 -9.43 53.24
C PRO A 672 0.62 -9.34 53.03
N GLY A 673 0.07 -8.16 52.78
CA GLY A 673 -1.36 -7.94 52.55
C GLY A 673 -1.86 -8.55 51.24
N PRO A 674 -3.18 -8.68 51.06
CA PRO A 674 -3.74 -9.20 49.81
C PRO A 674 -3.48 -8.25 48.64
N ASP A 675 -3.30 -8.81 47.44
CA ASP A 675 -3.20 -8.06 46.19
C ASP A 675 -4.59 -7.59 45.74
N ILE A 676 -4.99 -6.42 46.23
CA ILE A 676 -6.25 -5.72 45.93
C ILE A 676 -5.97 -4.26 45.62
N ASP A 677 -6.79 -3.60 44.80
CA ASP A 677 -6.54 -2.24 44.32
C ASP A 677 -6.24 -1.21 45.43
N GLY A 678 -6.88 -1.33 46.60
CA GLY A 678 -6.63 -0.45 47.74
C GLY A 678 -5.25 -0.61 48.40
N ASN A 679 -4.58 -1.74 48.16
CA ASN A 679 -3.23 -2.07 48.63
C ASN A 679 -2.17 -1.88 47.54
N ARG A 680 -2.55 -1.58 46.30
CA ARG A 680 -1.59 -1.36 45.19
C ARG A 680 -1.08 0.07 45.22
N VAL A 681 0.22 0.22 45.04
CA VAL A 681 0.89 1.49 44.78
C VAL A 681 1.44 1.40 43.36
N GLU A 682 0.70 1.96 42.41
CA GLU A 682 1.13 2.03 41.01
C GLU A 682 2.28 3.00 40.86
N GLU A 683 3.30 2.55 40.13
CA GLU A 683 4.49 3.31 39.82
C GLU A 683 4.75 3.25 38.31
N SER A 684 5.27 4.35 37.78
CA SER A 684 5.75 4.43 36.40
C SER A 684 7.11 5.07 36.43
N THR A 685 8.14 4.28 36.15
CA THR A 685 9.53 4.71 36.25
C THR A 685 10.20 4.58 34.90
N THR A 686 11.11 5.50 34.60
CA THR A 686 11.93 5.42 33.39
C THR A 686 12.98 4.32 33.57
N ALA A 687 12.94 3.31 32.72
CA ALA A 687 13.99 2.31 32.61
C ALA A 687 15.00 2.73 31.54
N LEU A 688 16.28 2.52 31.82
CA LEU A 688 17.30 2.45 30.79
C LEU A 688 17.32 1.02 30.25
N ALA A 689 17.39 0.88 28.93
CA ALA A 689 17.38 -0.39 28.27
C ALA A 689 18.48 -0.47 27.22
N ALA A 690 19.14 -1.62 27.18
CA ALA A 690 20.10 -2.02 26.16
C ALA A 690 19.55 -3.26 25.46
N ASP A 691 19.63 -3.26 24.14
CA ASP A 691 19.14 -4.33 23.31
C ASP A 691 20.25 -4.75 22.33
N LEU A 692 20.67 -6.00 22.48
CA LEU A 692 21.72 -6.63 21.70
C LEU A 692 21.14 -7.71 20.80
N GLY A 693 21.06 -7.42 19.51
CA GLY A 693 20.70 -8.39 18.48
C GLY A 693 21.94 -9.03 17.86
N PHE A 694 21.89 -10.33 17.61
CA PHE A 694 22.89 -11.04 16.83
C PHE A 694 22.23 -12.07 15.92
N ALA A 695 22.85 -12.36 14.78
CA ALA A 695 22.46 -13.52 13.99
C ALA A 695 23.67 -14.13 13.28
N ILE A 696 23.72 -15.46 13.21
CA ILE A 696 24.68 -16.18 12.37
C ILE A 696 23.88 -16.91 11.32
N GLY A 697 24.14 -16.62 10.05
CA GLY A 697 23.41 -17.20 8.94
C GLY A 697 24.29 -17.67 7.82
N ALA A 698 23.70 -18.48 6.94
CA ALA A 698 24.31 -18.89 5.70
C ALA A 698 23.27 -18.94 4.58
N ARG A 699 23.60 -18.27 3.47
CA ARG A 699 22.85 -18.32 2.22
C ARG A 699 23.50 -19.33 1.28
N TYR A 700 22.71 -20.25 0.75
CA TYR A 700 23.11 -21.15 -0.32
C TYR A 700 22.31 -20.88 -1.58
N ARG A 701 23.00 -20.41 -2.63
CA ARG A 701 22.41 -20.22 -3.96
C ARG A 701 22.26 -21.57 -4.65
N VAL A 702 21.02 -21.95 -4.93
CA VAL A 702 20.68 -23.24 -5.55
C VAL A 702 21.09 -23.26 -7.03
N PHE A 703 20.84 -22.17 -7.74
CA PHE A 703 21.18 -22.03 -9.17
C PHE A 703 22.57 -21.39 -9.38
N ARG A 704 23.23 -21.73 -10.49
CA ARG A 704 24.52 -21.13 -10.87
C ARG A 704 24.36 -19.71 -11.38
N ASP A 705 25.45 -18.96 -11.34
CA ASP A 705 25.52 -17.58 -11.85
C ASP A 705 25.08 -17.52 -13.32
N GLY A 706 24.26 -16.52 -13.65
CA GLY A 706 23.73 -16.30 -15.01
C GLY A 706 22.26 -16.71 -15.19
N ASN A 707 21.66 -17.45 -14.27
CA ASN A 707 20.22 -17.69 -14.28
C ASN A 707 19.46 -16.44 -13.80
N ARG A 708 18.39 -16.05 -14.51
CA ARG A 708 17.48 -14.96 -14.11
C ARG A 708 16.83 -15.25 -12.76
N LEU A 709 16.35 -16.48 -12.58
CA LEU A 709 15.84 -16.96 -11.30
C LEU A 709 16.99 -17.22 -10.30
N ARG A 710 17.02 -16.46 -9.22
CA ARG A 710 17.92 -16.67 -8.08
C ARG A 710 17.16 -17.33 -6.95
N LEU A 711 17.43 -18.61 -6.71
CA LEU A 711 16.87 -19.35 -5.59
C LEU A 711 17.92 -19.49 -4.50
N TYR A 712 17.59 -19.08 -3.28
CA TYR A 712 18.42 -19.16 -2.09
C TYR A 712 17.74 -20.01 -1.03
N ILE A 713 18.54 -20.83 -0.35
CA ILE A 713 18.19 -21.41 0.94
C ILE A 713 18.97 -20.61 1.97
N ASN A 714 18.27 -19.99 2.91
CA ASN A 714 18.86 -19.26 4.01
C ASN A 714 18.60 -20.01 5.31
N GLY A 715 19.66 -20.33 6.05
CA GLY A 715 19.56 -20.83 7.41
C GLY A 715 20.17 -19.82 8.36
N VAL A 716 19.45 -19.42 9.39
CA VAL A 716 19.85 -18.38 10.34
C VAL A 716 19.59 -18.85 11.75
N TYR A 717 20.47 -18.50 12.68
CA TYR A 717 20.18 -18.52 14.09
C TYR A 717 20.30 -17.10 14.61
N SER A 718 19.21 -16.53 15.12
CA SER A 718 19.18 -15.18 15.66
C SER A 718 18.94 -15.18 17.16
N GLY A 719 19.39 -14.12 17.82
CA GLY A 719 19.12 -13.84 19.22
C GLY A 719 18.99 -12.34 19.47
N GLU A 720 18.17 -11.98 20.43
CA GLU A 720 17.90 -10.62 20.88
C GLU A 720 17.89 -10.64 22.40
N LEU A 721 18.87 -9.96 23.01
CA LEU A 721 19.06 -9.87 24.45
C LEU A 721 18.67 -8.47 24.92
N ILE A 722 17.65 -8.40 25.75
CA ILE A 722 17.16 -7.15 26.33
C ILE A 722 17.56 -7.12 27.81
N GLY A 723 18.33 -6.10 28.15
CA GLY A 723 18.68 -5.77 29.53
C GLY A 723 18.08 -4.41 29.88
N SER A 724 17.33 -4.34 30.98
CA SER A 724 16.81 -3.08 31.51
C SER A 724 17.17 -2.89 32.98
N GLN A 725 17.32 -1.63 33.37
CA GLN A 725 17.49 -1.20 34.76
C GLN A 725 16.59 0.01 35.02
N LEU A 726 15.88 0.00 36.15
CA LEU A 726 15.05 1.10 36.60
C LEU A 726 15.77 1.87 37.69
N THR A 727 15.96 3.16 37.48
CA THR A 727 16.45 4.06 38.52
C THR A 727 15.24 4.79 39.12
N ALA A 728 14.87 4.47 40.36
CA ALA A 728 13.86 5.23 41.08
C ALA A 728 14.56 6.43 41.74
N GLY A 729 14.10 7.65 41.42
CA GLY A 729 14.82 8.89 41.73
C GLY A 729 15.17 9.06 43.21
N SER A 730 16.34 9.65 43.48
CA SER A 730 16.74 10.13 44.81
C SER A 730 16.05 11.45 45.10
N GLY A 731 15.09 11.47 46.03
CA GLY A 731 14.72 12.72 46.70
C GLY A 731 15.96 13.32 47.37
N GLU A 732 16.06 14.64 47.45
CA GLU A 732 17.18 15.31 48.11
C GLU A 732 17.23 14.91 49.60
N GLY A 733 18.09 13.95 49.95
CA GLY A 733 18.21 13.35 51.28
C GLY A 733 17.72 11.89 51.41
N ASP A 734 17.09 11.32 50.39
CA ASP A 734 16.66 9.92 50.36
C ASP A 734 17.72 9.01 49.72
N LYS A 735 17.93 7.83 50.29
CA LYS A 735 18.81 6.79 49.74
C LYS A 735 18.34 6.40 48.33
N ALA A 736 19.30 6.23 47.43
CA ALA A 736 19.00 5.83 46.05
C ALA A 736 18.31 4.46 46.01
N ARG A 737 17.23 4.34 45.23
CA ARG A 737 16.51 3.09 45.05
C ARG A 737 16.64 2.60 43.61
N VAL A 738 16.79 1.29 43.46
CA VAL A 738 16.91 0.62 42.16
C VAL A 738 15.88 -0.49 42.10
N ILE A 739 15.13 -0.55 40.99
CA ILE A 739 14.22 -1.67 40.74
C ILE A 739 14.88 -2.61 39.73
N ASP A 740 14.97 -3.89 40.09
CA ASP A 740 15.49 -4.94 39.23
C ASP A 740 14.35 -5.85 38.73
N PHE A 741 14.42 -6.22 37.45
CA PHE A 741 13.45 -7.11 36.83
C PHE A 741 13.72 -8.61 37.10
N GLY A 742 14.81 -8.91 37.82
CA GLY A 742 15.21 -10.26 38.24
C GLY A 742 15.88 -11.11 37.14
N ALA A 743 15.74 -10.74 35.87
CA ALA A 743 16.35 -11.42 34.74
C ALA A 743 16.49 -10.48 33.53
N SER A 744 17.46 -10.80 32.66
CA SER A 744 17.51 -10.28 31.29
C SER A 744 16.80 -11.24 30.34
N ASP A 745 16.16 -10.70 29.32
CA ASP A 745 15.31 -11.47 28.41
C ASP A 745 16.11 -11.82 27.16
N LEU A 746 16.24 -13.12 26.87
CA LEU A 746 16.84 -13.61 25.65
C LEU A 746 15.76 -14.27 24.78
N PHE A 747 15.50 -13.68 23.64
CA PHE A 747 14.69 -14.25 22.56
C PHE A 747 15.62 -14.79 21.51
N HIS A 748 15.49 -16.05 21.12
CA HIS A 748 16.41 -16.64 20.15
C HIS A 748 15.81 -17.82 19.40
N GLY A 749 16.40 -18.16 18.26
CA GLY A 749 16.11 -19.43 17.62
C GLY A 749 16.49 -19.53 16.15
N PRO A 750 16.33 -20.73 15.57
CA PRO A 750 16.65 -20.99 14.19
C PRO A 750 15.51 -20.58 13.25
N GLN A 751 15.89 -20.03 12.11
CA GLN A 751 15.03 -19.72 10.98
C GLN A 751 15.59 -20.40 9.73
N ILE A 752 14.69 -20.99 8.94
CA ILE A 752 15.01 -21.45 7.59
C ILE A 752 14.07 -20.77 6.60
N THR A 753 14.63 -20.21 5.55
CA THR A 753 13.90 -19.53 4.50
C THR A 753 14.32 -20.07 3.15
N LEU A 754 13.36 -20.42 2.32
CA LEU A 754 13.55 -20.57 0.88
C LEU A 754 13.10 -19.28 0.22
N SER A 755 14.02 -18.57 -0.44
CA SER A 755 13.68 -17.34 -1.17
C SER A 755 14.05 -17.48 -2.65
N GLY A 756 13.07 -17.25 -3.52
CA GLY A 756 13.26 -17.12 -4.96
C GLY A 756 13.08 -15.67 -5.35
N ALA A 757 14.09 -15.08 -5.97
CA ALA A 757 13.98 -13.79 -6.64
C ALA A 757 13.99 -14.02 -8.16
N PHE A 758 13.00 -13.47 -8.85
CA PHE A 758 12.97 -13.43 -10.31
C PHE A 758 13.31 -12.02 -10.79
#